data_AF-A0AB36TGW0-F1
#
_entry.id   AF-A0AB36TGW0-F1
#
_cell.length_a   1.000
_cell.length_b   1.000
_cell.length_c   1.000
_cell.angle_alpha   90.00
_cell.angle_beta   90.00
_cell.angle_gamma   90.00
#
_symmetry.space_group_name_H-M   'P 1'
#
loop_
_entity.id
_entity.type
_entity.pdbx_description
1 polymer ?
#
loop_
_entity_poly.entity_id
_entity_poly.type
_entity_poly.pdbx_seq_one_letter_code
_entity_poly.pdbx_strand_id
1 'polypeptide(L)'
;MKKILLLFIILISIVMLSFSVTFAGTNLNLYYNGKIHALKSTVVNKNDKYYLEADEMAQILGVKLKGDLSNQILTIDDGKTTSTYSARPLDYSIAAVKNYNPNIPQIINQKFYLPFEFIEEKFNLTVKYDEESGSIYFLENENLKTFKNITHGYLLNIPSQISIDLSGSHNAFNDNSVVLVDNNGEFSYTITCDKLDATSIAGMRLILNDFTSPDEEIFNAISDYAKSYFRAMQALYKNEFLFGGTDAALSESNMKIFADYTDILYGQPSDVVLYNTIKSDRLFSIEETHIMITVPIYSKMSIYTINIAGKRGFLTSENIVKINELVNALKIPDLPNNKNSLKILNDKKTVKDANLGIYPALSGGNIEYIEYQNPQQNYKIQYPSSFVPYLQNSIIESLDYTSFKIDYNNYVSISVETIQDDPDTCIKNKLNFIKSSPSVKTDSVEEGKTSLSGKTFHYIKYETKDVSDSYFIQDYYTIYNSRLYKIELNSKLIKPSEAIANEFLKIVKSIEFTKPEANNFSTETGFKKFLNEYEGYSFSYPESWELKNTSTDINFDRFSIVCPEYSGPLDICINESEFLIDASAGELLRLFGGNNAELLTNYAANYYAPYGTKNTKILNTSAKIENDIIYIYRLINFLGEGQRHKLGYSVDIIRDGKIYSLFLSVSDYLCTDGSLADKELSKAINTIVNSFTLEETEEYLKRKSAGETRNQKVVFLENCFKLILGRSTTLTHAKTLNSNDDILIQLSNCKEAGTYRLKFDYENKNFEIISVILQKDAVKSSEPKLKEMYGSKLIHRITPDYDNMTVTIRYSDGIDMPVLEKSYFIDVLPSEDGFDIFLARNYTYSELKSKCTSYLENYLLTNVEVQFPKEYNQPVKYSSKGRYEAHFINVFARYSNKSGYFLLKIDPMADSVSAIGFVPTDETK
;
A
#
# COMPACT_ATOMS: atom_id res chain seq x y z
N MET A 1 -14.68 -6.90 -24.69
CA MET A 1 -15.95 -6.13 -24.58
C MET A 1 -16.96 -6.71 -23.59
N LYS A 2 -17.15 -8.04 -23.46
CA LYS A 2 -18.12 -8.62 -22.49
C LYS A 2 -17.80 -8.33 -21.00
N LYS A 3 -16.51 -8.23 -20.61
CA LYS A 3 -16.10 -7.86 -19.24
C LYS A 3 -16.36 -6.40 -18.88
N ILE A 4 -16.22 -5.48 -19.84
CA ILE A 4 -16.54 -4.06 -19.67
C ILE A 4 -18.06 -3.88 -19.56
N LEU A 5 -18.84 -4.62 -20.36
CA LEU A 5 -20.30 -4.60 -20.26
C LEU A 5 -20.78 -5.11 -18.89
N LEU A 6 -20.17 -6.18 -18.35
CA LEU A 6 -20.51 -6.68 -17.01
C LEU A 6 -20.15 -5.67 -15.92
N LEU A 7 -18.98 -5.02 -16.02
CA LEU A 7 -18.55 -3.99 -15.07
C LEU A 7 -19.43 -2.74 -15.16
N PHE A 8 -19.88 -2.38 -16.36
CA PHE A 8 -20.82 -1.28 -16.59
C PHE A 8 -22.23 -1.62 -16.09
N ILE A 9 -22.67 -2.88 -16.21
CA ILE A 9 -23.93 -3.35 -15.62
C ILE A 9 -23.84 -3.36 -14.09
N ILE A 10 -22.73 -3.82 -13.50
CA ILE A 10 -22.53 -3.79 -12.04
C ILE A 10 -22.44 -2.33 -11.54
N LEU A 11 -21.73 -1.45 -12.26
CA LEU A 11 -21.64 -0.03 -11.91
C LEU A 11 -22.98 0.68 -12.08
N ILE A 12 -23.75 0.39 -13.14
CA ILE A 12 -25.14 0.87 -13.29
C ILE A 12 -26.04 0.26 -12.22
N SER A 13 -25.83 -0.97 -11.78
CA SER A 13 -26.60 -1.59 -10.69
C SER A 13 -26.29 -0.90 -9.35
N ILE A 14 -25.02 -0.59 -9.08
CA ILE A 14 -24.59 0.17 -7.89
C ILE A 14 -25.10 1.62 -7.96
N VAL A 15 -25.09 2.25 -9.14
CA VAL A 15 -25.64 3.60 -9.37
C VAL A 15 -27.17 3.60 -9.29
N MET A 16 -27.85 2.59 -9.80
CA MET A 16 -29.32 2.44 -9.68
C MET A 16 -29.73 2.09 -8.25
N LEU A 17 -28.92 1.32 -7.50
CA LEU A 17 -29.09 1.06 -6.07
C LEU A 17 -28.77 2.30 -5.20
N SER A 18 -27.99 3.27 -5.70
CA SER A 18 -27.76 4.56 -5.04
C SER A 18 -28.69 5.68 -5.51
N PHE A 19 -29.50 5.46 -6.55
CA PHE A 19 -30.47 6.42 -7.10
C PHE A 19 -31.89 5.85 -7.22
N SER A 20 -32.31 5.00 -6.29
CA SER A 20 -33.72 4.62 -6.14
C SER A 20 -34.26 4.93 -4.75
N VAL A 21 -34.02 6.16 -4.28
CA VAL A 21 -35.00 6.84 -3.42
C VAL A 21 -36.07 7.42 -4.34
N THR A 22 -36.98 6.59 -4.83
CA THR A 22 -38.33 7.09 -5.08
C THR A 22 -38.84 7.59 -3.74
N PHE A 23 -38.87 8.91 -3.54
CA PHE A 23 -39.60 9.57 -2.45
C PHE A 23 -41.09 9.24 -2.58
N ALA A 24 -41.48 8.04 -2.17
CA ALA A 24 -42.79 7.80 -1.62
C ALA A 24 -42.83 8.59 -0.32
N GLY A 25 -43.77 9.53 -0.19
CA GLY A 25 -43.82 10.47 0.93
C GLY A 25 -43.56 9.77 2.27
N THR A 26 -42.41 10.06 2.88
CA THR A 26 -42.06 9.53 4.19
C THR A 26 -43.11 10.02 5.16
N ASN A 27 -43.95 9.10 5.64
CA ASN A 27 -44.90 9.41 6.70
C ASN A 27 -44.10 9.76 7.93
N LEU A 28 -44.09 11.05 8.28
CA LEU A 28 -43.36 11.55 9.44
C LEU A 28 -44.04 11.03 10.71
N ASN A 29 -43.32 10.29 11.54
CA ASN A 29 -43.85 9.70 12.77
C ASN A 29 -43.16 10.30 13.99
N LEU A 30 -43.95 10.70 14.99
CA LEU A 30 -43.46 11.26 16.25
C LEU A 30 -43.77 10.32 17.42
N TYR A 31 -42.74 9.95 18.17
CA TYR A 31 -42.85 9.18 19.41
C TYR A 31 -42.89 10.09 20.64
N TYR A 32 -43.98 10.03 21.41
CA TYR A 32 -44.12 10.74 22.68
C TYR A 32 -45.07 9.98 23.62
N ASN A 33 -44.75 9.93 24.93
CA ASN A 33 -45.58 9.30 25.97
C ASN A 33 -46.08 7.88 25.62
N GLY A 34 -45.22 7.06 25.03
CA GLY A 34 -45.53 5.66 24.67
C GLY A 34 -46.43 5.51 23.43
N LYS A 35 -46.75 6.60 22.73
CA LYS A 35 -47.60 6.59 21.53
C LYS A 35 -46.83 7.07 20.31
N ILE A 36 -47.20 6.54 19.15
CA ILE A 36 -46.70 6.96 17.84
C ILE A 36 -47.78 7.84 17.21
N HIS A 37 -47.41 9.05 16.82
CA HIS A 37 -48.26 10.05 16.21
C HIS A 37 -47.82 10.24 14.76
N ALA A 38 -48.67 9.87 13.79
CA ALA A 38 -48.42 10.19 12.39
C ALA A 38 -48.70 11.69 12.16
N LEU A 39 -47.69 12.43 11.73
CA LEU A 39 -47.79 13.86 11.44
C LEU A 39 -48.27 14.06 10.00
N LYS A 40 -49.15 15.04 9.81
CA LYS A 40 -49.63 15.44 8.47
C LYS A 40 -48.73 16.51 7.87
N SER A 41 -48.04 17.28 8.71
CA SER A 41 -47.06 18.28 8.30
C SER A 41 -45.66 17.65 8.17
N THR A 42 -44.85 18.19 7.25
CA THR A 42 -43.42 17.82 7.13
C THR A 42 -42.57 18.69 8.05
N VAL A 43 -41.39 18.21 8.44
CA VAL A 43 -40.39 19.05 9.11
C VAL A 43 -39.90 20.13 8.15
N VAL A 44 -39.91 21.39 8.58
CA VAL A 44 -39.31 22.48 7.80
C VAL A 44 -37.85 22.61 8.22
N ASN A 45 -36.92 22.48 7.28
CA ASN A 45 -35.49 22.72 7.50
C ASN A 45 -35.05 24.03 6.80
N LYS A 46 -34.41 24.94 7.56
CA LYS A 46 -33.78 26.14 7.00
C LYS A 46 -32.50 26.49 7.76
N ASN A 47 -31.35 26.51 7.07
CA ASN A 47 -30.04 26.81 7.68
C ASN A 47 -29.76 25.94 8.93
N ASP A 48 -29.98 24.63 8.82
CA ASP A 48 -29.81 23.64 9.90
C ASP A 48 -30.71 23.83 11.12
N LYS A 49 -31.83 24.54 10.95
CA LYS A 49 -32.89 24.72 11.96
C LYS A 49 -34.15 23.97 11.54
N TYR A 50 -34.71 23.23 12.48
CA TYR A 50 -35.85 22.35 12.25
C TYR A 50 -37.10 22.88 12.97
N TYR A 51 -38.23 22.86 12.26
CA TYR A 51 -39.49 23.39 12.77
C TYR A 51 -40.66 22.44 12.53
N LEU A 52 -41.59 22.38 13.50
CA LEU A 52 -42.83 21.59 13.45
C LEU A 52 -44.07 22.49 13.51
N GLU A 53 -45.16 22.10 12.86
CA GLU A 53 -46.41 22.87 12.91
C GLU A 53 -46.95 22.93 14.35
N ALA A 54 -47.20 24.15 14.84
CA ALA A 54 -47.56 24.38 16.23
C ALA A 54 -48.90 23.71 16.61
N ASP A 55 -49.90 23.73 15.71
CA ASP A 55 -51.22 23.14 15.99
C ASP A 55 -51.17 21.61 16.12
N GLU A 56 -50.32 20.91 15.34
CA GLU A 56 -50.08 19.47 15.53
C GLU A 56 -49.34 19.21 16.84
N MET A 57 -48.31 20.00 17.16
CA MET A 57 -47.58 19.86 18.42
C MET A 57 -48.48 20.12 19.63
N ALA A 58 -49.42 21.05 19.53
CA ALA A 58 -50.39 21.34 20.58
C ALA A 58 -51.26 20.14 20.94
N GLN A 59 -51.72 19.41 19.91
CA GLN A 59 -52.51 18.20 20.08
C GLN A 59 -51.70 17.08 20.74
N ILE A 60 -50.43 16.93 20.34
CA ILE A 60 -49.54 15.87 20.84
C ILE A 60 -49.09 16.15 22.28
N LEU A 61 -48.69 17.39 22.58
CA LEU A 61 -48.23 17.82 23.89
C LEU A 61 -49.38 18.13 24.86
N GLY A 62 -50.63 18.15 24.38
CA GLY A 62 -51.83 18.39 25.18
C GLY A 62 -51.97 19.84 25.66
N VAL A 63 -51.49 20.81 24.89
CA VAL A 63 -51.51 22.25 25.24
C VAL A 63 -52.54 23.02 24.40
N LYS A 64 -53.00 24.16 24.92
CA LYS A 64 -53.90 25.06 24.18
C LYS A 64 -53.09 26.18 23.54
N LEU A 65 -53.27 26.36 22.23
CA LEU A 65 -52.67 27.47 21.49
C LEU A 65 -53.72 28.53 21.16
N LYS A 66 -53.31 29.79 21.29
CA LYS A 66 -54.03 30.94 20.74
C LYS A 66 -53.05 31.77 19.90
N GLY A 67 -53.11 31.58 18.59
CA GLY A 67 -52.33 32.36 17.63
C GLY A 67 -53.06 33.63 17.20
N ASP A 68 -52.35 34.75 17.17
CA ASP A 68 -52.78 36.02 16.59
C ASP A 68 -51.79 36.40 15.48
N LEU A 69 -52.15 36.08 14.23
CA LEU A 69 -51.32 36.36 13.05
C LEU A 69 -51.18 37.87 12.79
N SER A 70 -52.17 38.67 13.18
CA SER A 70 -52.16 40.12 12.98
C SER A 70 -51.19 40.82 13.92
N ASN A 71 -51.13 40.38 15.17
CA ASN A 71 -50.19 40.88 16.17
C ASN A 71 -48.89 40.06 16.25
N GLN A 72 -48.74 39.02 15.42
CA GLN A 72 -47.60 38.11 15.36
C GLN A 72 -47.24 37.49 16.73
N ILE A 73 -48.25 36.98 17.42
CA ILE A 73 -48.10 36.45 18.78
C ILE A 73 -48.69 35.04 18.85
N LEU A 74 -48.00 34.14 19.55
CA LEU A 74 -48.49 32.81 19.92
C LEU A 74 -48.57 32.69 21.44
N THR A 75 -49.77 32.55 21.99
CA THR A 75 -49.97 32.23 23.39
C THR A 75 -50.11 30.73 23.58
N ILE A 76 -49.29 30.16 24.46
CA ILE A 76 -49.30 28.73 24.84
C ILE A 76 -49.76 28.63 26.29
N ASP A 77 -50.83 27.87 26.50
CA ASP A 77 -51.33 27.48 27.82
C ASP A 77 -51.11 25.97 28.01
N ASP A 78 -50.14 25.63 28.88
CA ASP A 78 -49.77 24.26 29.23
C ASP A 78 -50.55 23.71 30.44
N GLY A 79 -51.54 24.47 30.93
CA GLY A 79 -52.36 24.12 32.10
C GLY A 79 -51.68 24.40 33.45
N LYS A 80 -50.39 24.76 33.47
CA LYS A 80 -49.66 25.25 34.65
C LYS A 80 -49.35 26.74 34.54
N THR A 81 -49.00 27.19 33.34
CA THR A 81 -48.64 28.58 33.02
C THR A 81 -49.17 28.97 31.65
N THR A 82 -49.61 30.22 31.53
CA THR A 82 -49.94 30.84 30.23
C THR A 82 -48.81 31.77 29.85
N SER A 83 -48.12 31.48 28.75
CA SER A 83 -46.98 32.26 28.26
C SER A 83 -47.25 32.75 26.84
N THR A 84 -46.92 34.02 26.59
CA THR A 84 -47.14 34.67 25.30
C THR A 84 -45.81 34.95 24.63
N TYR A 85 -45.62 34.40 23.43
CA TYR A 85 -44.39 34.51 22.66
C TYR A 85 -44.63 35.34 21.40
N SER A 86 -43.69 36.23 21.07
CA SER A 86 -43.68 36.85 19.74
C SER A 86 -43.27 35.79 18.72
N ALA A 87 -44.02 35.72 17.62
CA ALA A 87 -43.67 34.94 16.45
C ALA A 87 -43.19 35.86 15.33
N ARG A 88 -42.35 35.38 14.43
CA ARG A 88 -41.89 36.19 13.28
C ARG A 88 -42.12 35.47 11.96
N PRO A 89 -42.49 36.17 10.87
CA PRO A 89 -42.53 35.56 9.55
C PRO A 89 -41.12 35.12 9.12
N LEU A 90 -41.01 33.87 8.66
CA LEU A 90 -39.77 33.34 8.11
C LEU A 90 -39.64 33.80 6.65
N ASP A 91 -38.77 34.76 6.38
CA ASP A 91 -38.53 35.26 5.02
C ASP A 91 -37.59 34.31 4.25
N TYR A 92 -38.12 33.70 3.18
CA TYR A 92 -37.39 32.75 2.33
C TYR A 92 -36.33 33.40 1.43
N SER A 93 -36.35 34.73 1.27
CA SER A 93 -35.54 35.48 0.30
C SER A 93 -34.16 35.92 0.81
N ILE A 94 -33.89 35.82 2.12
CA ILE A 94 -32.65 36.29 2.73
C ILE A 94 -31.69 35.11 2.96
N ALA A 95 -30.80 34.85 2.01
CA ALA A 95 -29.62 34.04 2.24
C ALA A 95 -28.61 34.85 3.09
N ALA A 96 -28.17 34.28 4.21
CA ALA A 96 -27.15 34.81 5.12
C ALA A 96 -27.54 35.98 6.05
N VAL A 97 -28.10 35.63 7.22
CA VAL A 97 -27.76 36.33 8.46
C VAL A 97 -27.40 35.28 9.50
N LYS A 98 -26.09 35.03 9.68
CA LYS A 98 -25.53 34.06 10.63
C LYS A 98 -25.70 34.43 12.12
N ASN A 99 -26.33 35.56 12.45
CA ASN A 99 -26.29 36.14 13.80
C ASN A 99 -27.66 36.49 14.41
N TYR A 100 -28.76 35.94 13.92
CA TYR A 100 -30.04 36.13 14.60
C TYR A 100 -30.95 34.92 14.43
N ASN A 101 -31.07 34.10 15.46
CA ASN A 101 -32.09 33.05 15.49
C ASN A 101 -32.62 32.91 16.92
N PRO A 102 -33.77 33.53 17.25
CA PRO A 102 -34.33 33.43 18.58
C PRO A 102 -34.98 32.05 18.72
N ASN A 103 -34.87 31.46 19.91
CA ASN A 103 -35.64 30.29 20.29
C ASN A 103 -37.12 30.65 20.44
N ILE A 104 -37.78 31.06 19.35
CA ILE A 104 -39.15 31.60 19.32
C ILE A 104 -39.95 31.01 18.15
N PRO A 105 -41.29 30.92 18.28
CA PRO A 105 -42.17 30.48 17.19
C PRO A 105 -42.00 31.28 15.89
N GLN A 106 -42.21 30.64 14.74
CA GLN A 106 -42.12 31.27 13.42
C GLN A 106 -43.46 31.18 12.68
N ILE A 107 -43.71 32.12 11.76
CA ILE A 107 -44.88 32.13 10.88
C ILE A 107 -44.41 31.74 9.48
N ILE A 108 -44.90 30.60 8.99
CA ILE A 108 -44.54 30.04 7.69
C ILE A 108 -45.84 29.70 6.96
N ASN A 109 -46.03 30.24 5.76
CA ASN A 109 -47.26 30.04 4.96
C ASN A 109 -48.56 30.29 5.77
N GLN A 110 -48.61 31.38 6.54
CA GLN A 110 -49.73 31.77 7.43
C GLN A 110 -50.04 30.81 8.57
N LYS A 111 -49.14 29.87 8.90
CA LYS A 111 -49.25 28.97 10.05
C LYS A 111 -48.11 29.20 11.03
N PHE A 112 -48.35 28.88 12.31
CA PHE A 112 -47.31 28.92 13.33
C PHE A 112 -46.51 27.62 13.35
N TYR A 113 -45.20 27.74 13.50
CA TYR A 113 -44.25 26.65 13.62
C TYR A 113 -43.39 26.84 14.87
N LEU A 114 -43.08 25.75 15.56
CA LEU A 114 -42.23 25.71 16.74
C LEU A 114 -40.84 25.17 16.34
N PRO A 115 -39.75 25.90 16.63
CA PRO A 115 -38.39 25.34 16.52
C PRO A 115 -38.20 24.14 17.46
N PHE A 116 -37.34 23.20 17.09
CA PHE A 116 -36.98 22.08 17.97
C PHE A 116 -36.43 22.56 19.32
N GLU A 117 -35.52 23.53 19.30
CA GLU A 117 -34.92 24.10 20.52
C GLU A 117 -35.98 24.74 21.42
N PHE A 118 -37.09 25.23 20.86
CA PHE A 118 -38.17 25.87 21.62
C PHE A 118 -38.97 24.81 22.36
N ILE A 119 -39.19 23.67 21.68
CA ILE A 119 -39.88 22.52 22.26
C ILE A 119 -39.04 21.96 23.41
N GLU A 120 -37.73 21.81 23.23
CA GLU A 120 -36.83 21.33 24.28
C GLU A 120 -36.85 22.24 25.52
N GLU A 121 -36.68 23.56 25.34
CA GLU A 121 -36.62 24.51 26.45
C GLU A 121 -37.97 24.69 27.15
N LYS A 122 -39.07 24.80 26.40
CA LYS A 122 -40.40 25.05 26.98
C LYS A 122 -40.97 23.82 27.66
N PHE A 123 -40.78 22.63 27.09
CA PHE A 123 -41.42 21.41 27.58
C PHE A 123 -40.46 20.50 28.38
N ASN A 124 -39.19 20.90 28.52
CA ASN A 124 -38.14 20.12 29.19
C ASN A 124 -38.01 18.71 28.59
N LEU A 125 -37.93 18.66 27.26
CA LEU A 125 -37.79 17.44 26.46
C LEU A 125 -36.45 17.46 25.72
N THR A 126 -36.00 16.28 25.29
CA THR A 126 -34.94 16.13 24.29
C THR A 126 -35.59 15.72 22.97
N VAL A 127 -35.32 16.49 21.92
CA VAL A 127 -35.86 16.27 20.58
C VAL A 127 -34.78 15.67 19.69
N LYS A 128 -35.04 14.47 19.17
CA LYS A 128 -34.18 13.80 18.17
C LYS A 128 -34.97 13.51 16.90
N TYR A 129 -34.32 13.66 15.76
CA TYR A 129 -34.91 13.51 14.44
C TYR A 129 -33.99 12.69 13.53
N ASP A 130 -34.52 11.64 12.95
CA ASP A 130 -33.88 10.89 11.87
C ASP A 130 -34.58 11.28 10.56
N GLU A 131 -33.83 11.96 9.69
CA GLU A 131 -34.33 12.49 8.42
C GLU A 131 -34.55 11.37 7.39
N GLU A 132 -33.77 10.30 7.45
CA GLU A 132 -33.87 9.19 6.49
C GLU A 132 -35.11 8.34 6.75
N SER A 133 -35.38 8.01 8.02
CA SER A 133 -36.56 7.24 8.41
C SER A 133 -37.83 8.08 8.59
N GLY A 134 -37.69 9.42 8.74
CA GLY A 134 -38.81 10.30 9.05
C GLY A 134 -39.33 10.11 10.48
N SER A 135 -38.44 9.82 11.43
CA SER A 135 -38.79 9.53 12.82
C SER A 135 -38.36 10.67 13.76
N ILE A 136 -39.30 11.17 14.56
CA ILE A 136 -39.06 12.20 15.59
C ILE A 136 -39.31 11.58 16.97
N TYR A 137 -38.40 11.83 17.90
CA TYR A 137 -38.50 11.36 19.28
C TYR A 137 -38.57 12.56 20.23
N PHE A 138 -39.63 12.63 21.02
CA PHE A 138 -39.74 13.52 22.17
C PHE A 138 -39.48 12.70 23.44
N LEU A 139 -38.30 12.89 24.02
CA LEU A 139 -37.79 12.10 25.13
C LEU A 139 -37.77 12.95 26.41
N GLU A 140 -38.27 12.40 27.52
CA GLU A 140 -38.16 13.06 28.82
C GLU A 140 -36.70 13.00 29.30
N ASN A 141 -36.13 14.15 29.71
CA ASN A 141 -34.69 14.29 29.93
C ASN A 141 -34.16 13.55 31.19
N GLU A 142 -32.84 13.31 31.18
CA GLU A 142 -31.92 12.75 32.19
C GLU A 142 -32.00 11.28 32.63
N ASN A 143 -33.15 10.57 32.57
CA ASN A 143 -33.20 9.15 32.99
C ASN A 143 -34.27 8.32 32.26
N LEU A 144 -34.11 8.14 30.94
CA LEU A 144 -34.97 7.23 30.17
C LEU A 144 -34.86 5.81 30.74
N LYS A 145 -35.98 5.29 31.27
CA LYS A 145 -36.07 3.89 31.75
C LYS A 145 -36.43 2.91 30.64
N THR A 146 -37.07 3.39 29.59
CA THR A 146 -37.48 2.59 28.45
C THR A 146 -37.33 3.38 27.17
N PHE A 147 -36.83 2.74 26.12
CA PHE A 147 -36.76 3.31 24.78
C PHE A 147 -37.45 2.38 23.79
N LYS A 148 -38.35 2.93 22.98
CA LYS A 148 -39.01 2.20 21.91
C LYS A 148 -38.52 2.77 20.59
N ASN A 149 -37.87 1.92 19.79
CA ASN A 149 -37.52 2.27 18.42
C ASN A 149 -38.78 2.16 17.56
N ILE A 150 -39.21 3.25 16.92
CA ILE A 150 -40.45 3.25 16.15
C ILE A 150 -40.29 2.75 14.72
N THR A 151 -39.08 2.80 14.17
CA THR A 151 -38.74 2.29 12.82
C THR A 151 -38.66 0.76 12.81
N HIS A 152 -37.97 0.19 13.81
CA HIS A 152 -37.71 -1.26 13.91
C HIS A 152 -38.56 -1.97 14.97
N GLY A 153 -39.30 -1.22 15.79
CA GLY A 153 -40.30 -1.74 16.71
C GLY A 153 -39.78 -2.37 18.01
N TYR A 154 -38.46 -2.48 18.21
CA TYR A 154 -37.90 -3.05 19.44
C TYR A 154 -38.09 -2.13 20.65
N LEU A 155 -38.16 -2.74 21.83
CA LEU A 155 -38.24 -2.07 23.12
C LEU A 155 -36.99 -2.40 23.93
N LEU A 156 -36.38 -1.37 24.51
CA LEU A 156 -35.23 -1.51 25.39
C LEU A 156 -35.61 -1.03 26.80
N ASN A 157 -35.49 -1.91 27.79
CA ASN A 157 -35.66 -1.57 29.20
C ASN A 157 -34.30 -1.16 29.79
N ILE A 158 -33.94 0.12 29.71
CA ILE A 158 -32.59 0.60 30.00
C ILE A 158 -32.26 0.38 31.49
N PRO A 159 -31.21 -0.41 31.81
CA PRO A 159 -30.76 -0.60 33.19
C PRO A 159 -30.29 0.71 33.81
N SER A 160 -30.42 0.87 35.14
CA SER A 160 -30.13 2.13 35.85
C SER A 160 -28.69 2.64 35.72
N GLN A 161 -27.75 1.75 35.41
CA GLN A 161 -26.33 2.02 35.27
C GLN A 161 -25.91 2.33 33.83
N ILE A 162 -26.86 2.36 32.88
CA ILE A 162 -26.65 2.65 31.47
C ILE A 162 -27.52 3.85 31.08
N SER A 163 -27.05 4.67 30.14
CA SER A 163 -27.83 5.75 29.52
C SER A 163 -27.78 5.65 28.00
N ILE A 164 -28.81 6.17 27.32
CA ILE A 164 -28.77 6.33 25.86
C ILE A 164 -27.94 7.58 25.54
N ASP A 165 -27.05 7.47 24.57
CA ASP A 165 -26.33 8.62 24.05
C ASP A 165 -27.28 9.49 23.22
N LEU A 166 -27.72 10.59 23.82
CA LEU A 166 -28.52 11.63 23.17
C LEU A 166 -27.68 12.89 22.92
N SER A 167 -26.34 12.80 22.94
CA SER A 167 -25.47 13.93 22.63
C SER A 167 -25.54 14.31 21.13
N GLY A 168 -24.95 15.45 20.76
CA GLY A 168 -24.96 15.95 19.38
C GLY A 168 -26.24 16.67 18.95
N SER A 169 -26.27 17.12 17.69
CA SER A 169 -27.40 17.87 17.10
C SER A 169 -28.66 17.02 17.00
N HIS A 170 -29.83 17.66 16.82
CA HIS A 170 -31.12 16.95 16.73
C HIS A 170 -31.15 15.94 15.58
N ASN A 171 -30.50 16.25 14.46
CA ASN A 171 -30.46 15.44 13.23
C ASN A 171 -29.28 14.46 13.15
N ALA A 172 -28.41 14.42 14.16
CA ALA A 172 -27.31 13.43 14.23
C ALA A 172 -27.78 12.07 14.77
N PHE A 173 -29.04 11.98 15.25
CA PHE A 173 -29.62 10.75 15.75
C PHE A 173 -30.08 9.88 14.59
N ASN A 174 -29.65 8.62 14.60
CA ASN A 174 -30.02 7.63 13.59
C ASN A 174 -30.71 6.47 14.31
N ASP A 175 -31.99 6.25 14.01
CA ASP A 175 -32.73 5.18 14.68
C ASP A 175 -32.45 3.79 14.10
N ASN A 176 -31.71 3.69 13.00
CA ASN A 176 -31.09 2.44 12.57
C ASN A 176 -29.87 2.05 13.44
N SER A 177 -29.28 2.97 14.21
CA SER A 177 -28.10 2.72 15.04
C SER A 177 -28.16 3.48 16.39
N VAL A 178 -28.74 2.85 17.41
CA VAL A 178 -28.88 3.44 18.75
C VAL A 178 -27.69 3.10 19.63
N VAL A 179 -27.06 4.11 20.21
CA VAL A 179 -25.89 3.97 21.09
C VAL A 179 -26.28 4.17 22.56
N LEU A 180 -25.78 3.30 23.42
CA LEU A 180 -25.86 3.37 24.87
C LEU A 180 -24.47 3.41 25.47
N VAL A 181 -24.32 4.06 26.62
CA VAL A 181 -23.05 4.22 27.32
C VAL A 181 -23.24 3.82 28.79
N ASP A 182 -22.30 3.05 29.33
CA ASP A 182 -22.22 2.83 30.77
C ASP A 182 -21.98 4.16 31.50
N ASN A 183 -22.67 4.38 32.62
CA ASN A 183 -22.61 5.66 33.32
C ASN A 183 -21.22 6.00 33.88
N ASN A 184 -20.34 5.01 34.03
CA ASN A 184 -18.93 5.22 34.40
C ASN A 184 -18.02 5.43 33.17
N GLY A 185 -18.55 5.31 31.95
CA GLY A 185 -17.83 5.45 30.69
C GLY A 185 -16.90 4.27 30.38
N GLU A 186 -17.14 3.09 30.95
CA GLU A 186 -16.24 1.93 30.80
C GLU A 186 -16.44 1.20 29.47
N PHE A 187 -17.67 1.19 28.94
CA PHE A 187 -18.02 0.60 27.66
C PHE A 187 -19.25 1.27 27.03
N SER A 188 -19.40 1.08 25.73
CA SER A 188 -20.58 1.44 24.94
C SER A 188 -21.26 0.20 24.39
N TYR A 189 -22.54 0.34 24.05
CA TYR A 189 -23.38 -0.69 23.48
C TYR A 189 -24.21 -0.09 22.33
N THR A 190 -24.01 -0.60 21.13
CA THR A 190 -24.68 -0.11 19.93
C THR A 190 -25.61 -1.19 19.38
N ILE A 191 -26.86 -0.82 19.09
CA ILE A 191 -27.82 -1.67 18.40
C ILE A 191 -28.02 -1.12 17.00
N THR A 192 -27.61 -1.89 16.00
CA THR A 192 -27.87 -1.63 14.59
C THR A 192 -28.93 -2.60 14.07
N CYS A 193 -29.86 -2.13 13.24
CA CYS A 193 -30.89 -2.97 12.65
C CYS A 193 -30.98 -2.76 11.15
N ASP A 194 -30.61 -3.78 10.38
CA ASP A 194 -30.68 -3.78 8.93
C ASP A 194 -31.95 -4.49 8.47
N LYS A 195 -32.89 -3.74 7.88
CA LYS A 195 -34.12 -4.29 7.34
C LYS A 195 -33.96 -4.57 5.84
N LEU A 196 -34.18 -5.82 5.46
CA LEU A 196 -34.07 -6.29 4.09
C LEU A 196 -35.42 -6.16 3.40
N ASP A 197 -35.40 -5.57 2.21
CA ASP A 197 -36.57 -5.44 1.34
C ASP A 197 -36.54 -6.47 0.19
N ALA A 198 -37.59 -6.48 -0.63
CA ALA A 198 -37.67 -7.38 -1.79
C ALA A 198 -36.51 -7.14 -2.77
N THR A 199 -36.01 -5.91 -2.86
CA THR A 199 -34.86 -5.53 -3.69
C THR A 199 -33.59 -6.23 -3.20
N SER A 200 -33.35 -6.22 -1.90
CA SER A 200 -32.19 -6.86 -1.25
C SER A 200 -32.17 -8.37 -1.49
N ILE A 201 -33.33 -9.02 -1.35
CA ILE A 201 -33.50 -10.45 -1.65
C ILE A 201 -33.25 -10.72 -3.14
N ALA A 202 -33.85 -9.94 -4.05
CA ALA A 202 -33.64 -10.10 -5.49
C ALA A 202 -32.18 -9.87 -5.91
N GLY A 203 -31.51 -8.90 -5.29
CA GLY A 203 -30.09 -8.62 -5.50
C GLY A 203 -29.20 -9.80 -5.10
N MET A 204 -29.44 -10.40 -3.93
CA MET A 204 -28.66 -11.57 -3.49
C MET A 204 -28.90 -12.79 -4.39
N ARG A 205 -30.14 -13.02 -4.84
CA ARG A 205 -30.45 -14.08 -5.82
C ARG A 205 -29.62 -13.95 -7.09
N LEU A 206 -29.45 -12.72 -7.60
CA LEU A 206 -28.62 -12.45 -8.76
C LEU A 206 -27.14 -12.75 -8.50
N ILE A 207 -26.61 -12.36 -7.33
CA ILE A 207 -25.22 -12.61 -6.94
C ILE A 207 -24.93 -14.11 -6.84
N LEU A 208 -25.84 -14.86 -6.22
CA LEU A 208 -25.70 -16.31 -6.04
C LEU A 208 -26.06 -17.11 -7.30
N ASN A 209 -26.65 -16.45 -8.30
CA ASN A 209 -27.29 -17.08 -9.46
C ASN A 209 -28.32 -18.15 -9.02
N ASP A 210 -29.09 -17.84 -7.98
CA ASP A 210 -30.10 -18.72 -7.37
C ASP A 210 -31.47 -18.05 -7.34
N PHE A 211 -32.30 -18.42 -8.31
CA PHE A 211 -33.66 -17.92 -8.47
C PHE A 211 -34.74 -18.89 -7.98
N THR A 212 -34.33 -20.02 -7.38
CA THR A 212 -35.23 -21.14 -7.08
C THR A 212 -35.38 -21.42 -5.59
N SER A 213 -34.35 -21.15 -4.79
CA SER A 213 -34.39 -21.42 -3.34
C SER A 213 -35.41 -20.52 -2.63
N PRO A 214 -35.99 -20.93 -1.50
CA PRO A 214 -36.89 -20.10 -0.71
C PRO A 214 -36.24 -18.78 -0.25
N ASP A 215 -37.06 -17.75 -0.03
CA ASP A 215 -36.56 -16.45 0.48
C ASP A 215 -35.83 -16.59 1.83
N GLU A 216 -36.18 -17.58 2.65
CA GLU A 216 -35.49 -17.91 3.90
C GLU A 216 -34.03 -18.32 3.68
N GLU A 217 -33.77 -19.12 2.65
CA GLU A 217 -32.40 -19.53 2.30
C GLU A 217 -31.59 -18.34 1.77
N ILE A 218 -32.21 -17.48 0.95
CA ILE A 218 -31.56 -16.25 0.47
C ILE A 218 -31.30 -15.29 1.62
N PHE A 219 -32.24 -15.13 2.56
CA PHE A 219 -32.07 -14.33 3.76
C PHE A 219 -30.88 -14.83 4.60
N ASN A 220 -30.80 -16.15 4.83
CA ASN A 220 -29.68 -16.76 5.55
C ASN A 220 -28.35 -16.52 4.81
N ALA A 221 -28.34 -16.60 3.48
CA ALA A 221 -27.15 -16.26 2.69
C ALA A 221 -26.75 -14.78 2.80
N ILE A 222 -27.72 -13.85 2.92
CA ILE A 222 -27.42 -12.43 3.23
C ILE A 222 -26.84 -12.31 4.64
N SER A 223 -27.38 -13.03 5.63
CA SER A 223 -26.82 -13.05 6.98
C SER A 223 -25.39 -13.60 7.01
N ASP A 224 -25.09 -14.64 6.24
CA ASP A 224 -23.74 -15.17 6.09
C ASP A 224 -22.83 -14.20 5.32
N TYR A 225 -23.39 -13.47 4.36
CA TYR A 225 -22.70 -12.36 3.69
C TYR A 225 -22.40 -11.22 4.67
N ALA A 226 -23.25 -10.95 5.67
CA ALA A 226 -22.94 -10.01 6.74
C ALA A 226 -21.67 -10.43 7.51
N LYS A 227 -21.49 -11.74 7.78
CA LYS A 227 -20.23 -12.28 8.33
C LYS A 227 -19.04 -12.07 7.39
N SER A 228 -19.26 -12.00 6.09
CA SER A 228 -18.20 -11.70 5.12
C SER A 228 -17.62 -10.28 5.30
N TYR A 229 -18.40 -9.31 5.79
CA TYR A 229 -17.86 -7.99 6.15
C TYR A 229 -16.90 -8.06 7.34
N PHE A 230 -17.21 -8.87 8.36
CA PHE A 230 -16.29 -9.11 9.48
C PHE A 230 -14.99 -9.76 9.00
N ARG A 231 -15.07 -10.73 8.06
CA ARG A 231 -13.89 -11.32 7.42
C ARG A 231 -13.11 -10.32 6.56
N ALA A 232 -13.79 -9.43 5.85
CA ALA A 232 -13.15 -8.36 5.08
C ALA A 232 -12.42 -7.37 6.01
N MET A 233 -13.03 -7.02 7.15
CA MET A 233 -12.39 -6.23 8.20
C MET A 233 -11.16 -6.97 8.75
N GLN A 234 -11.27 -8.27 9.05
CA GLN A 234 -10.12 -9.07 9.48
C GLN A 234 -8.98 -9.06 8.45
N ALA A 235 -9.29 -9.18 7.16
CA ALA A 235 -8.30 -9.12 6.08
C ALA A 235 -7.63 -7.72 5.98
N LEU A 236 -8.42 -6.65 6.15
CA LEU A 236 -7.90 -5.29 6.22
C LEU A 236 -6.93 -5.12 7.39
N TYR A 237 -7.33 -5.51 8.61
CA TYR A 237 -6.47 -5.45 9.80
C TYR A 237 -5.23 -6.35 9.67
N LYS A 238 -5.33 -7.51 8.99
CA LYS A 238 -4.16 -8.35 8.69
C LYS A 238 -3.18 -7.63 7.77
N ASN A 239 -3.66 -6.97 6.71
CA ASN A 239 -2.81 -6.20 5.82
C ASN A 239 -2.18 -4.99 6.53
N GLU A 240 -2.95 -4.26 7.34
CA GLU A 240 -2.44 -3.16 8.17
C GLU A 240 -1.45 -3.65 9.25
N PHE A 241 -1.62 -4.85 9.80
CA PHE A 241 -0.67 -5.42 10.72
C PHE A 241 0.65 -5.73 10.01
N LEU A 242 0.59 -6.47 8.90
CA LEU A 242 1.76 -6.93 8.15
C LEU A 242 2.51 -5.79 7.47
N PHE A 243 1.80 -4.84 6.86
CA PHE A 243 2.38 -3.80 6.01
C PHE A 243 2.16 -2.39 6.54
N GLY A 244 1.42 -2.21 7.64
CA GLY A 244 1.38 -0.93 8.35
C GLY A 244 2.75 -0.53 8.87
N GLY A 245 2.87 0.76 9.18
CA GLY A 245 4.10 1.37 9.61
C GLY A 245 5.06 1.76 8.48
N THR A 246 4.66 1.59 7.21
CA THR A 246 5.40 2.03 6.01
C THR A 246 4.96 3.40 5.50
N ASP A 247 3.88 3.95 6.06
CA ASP A 247 3.37 5.29 5.75
C ASP A 247 4.04 6.37 6.62
N ALA A 248 3.84 7.65 6.29
CA ALA A 248 4.42 8.75 7.05
C ALA A 248 3.89 8.85 8.50
N ALA A 249 2.69 8.32 8.75
CA ALA A 249 2.08 8.26 10.09
C ALA A 249 2.66 7.12 10.95
N LEU A 250 3.36 6.16 10.32
CA LEU A 250 3.79 4.88 10.88
C LEU A 250 2.65 4.13 11.57
N SER A 251 1.46 4.19 11.00
CA SER A 251 0.27 3.60 11.61
C SER A 251 0.26 2.08 11.44
N GLU A 252 0.03 1.34 12.53
CA GLU A 252 -0.13 -0.12 12.53
C GLU A 252 -1.39 -0.48 13.30
N SER A 253 -2.25 -1.28 12.67
CA SER A 253 -3.45 -1.84 13.32
C SER A 253 -3.36 -3.35 13.36
N ASN A 254 -3.95 -3.97 14.38
CA ASN A 254 -4.09 -5.42 14.44
C ASN A 254 -5.44 -5.79 15.07
N MET A 255 -5.92 -7.00 14.76
CA MET A 255 -7.13 -7.58 15.31
C MET A 255 -6.86 -9.00 15.77
N LYS A 256 -7.32 -9.35 16.97
CA LYS A 256 -7.26 -10.72 17.50
C LYS A 256 -8.64 -11.17 17.91
N ILE A 257 -9.10 -12.27 17.32
CA ILE A 257 -10.35 -12.94 17.70
C ILE A 257 -10.02 -13.94 18.80
N PHE A 258 -10.72 -13.86 19.92
CA PHE A 258 -10.54 -14.77 21.06
C PHE A 258 -11.54 -15.91 21.04
N ALA A 259 -12.77 -15.66 20.59
CA ALA A 259 -13.70 -16.71 20.23
C ALA A 259 -14.77 -16.22 19.25
N ASP A 260 -15.28 -17.17 18.49
CA ASP A 260 -16.34 -17.05 17.48
C ASP A 260 -17.24 -18.30 17.65
N TYR A 261 -18.50 -18.09 18.00
CA TYR A 261 -19.44 -19.18 18.31
C TYR A 261 -20.89 -18.79 18.02
N THR A 262 -21.73 -19.79 17.86
CA THR A 262 -23.17 -19.63 17.73
C THR A 262 -23.87 -19.84 19.08
N ASP A 263 -24.73 -18.89 19.46
CA ASP A 263 -25.62 -19.00 20.61
C ASP A 263 -27.10 -18.92 20.20
N ILE A 264 -28.02 -19.23 21.12
CA ILE A 264 -29.45 -19.05 20.89
C ILE A 264 -29.94 -17.85 21.68
N LEU A 265 -30.13 -16.72 20.99
CA LEU A 265 -30.60 -15.46 21.57
C LEU A 265 -31.95 -15.11 20.97
N TYR A 266 -32.91 -14.71 21.82
CA TYR A 266 -34.29 -14.41 21.40
C TYR A 266 -34.94 -15.53 20.58
N GLY A 267 -34.55 -16.79 20.82
CA GLY A 267 -35.01 -17.96 20.08
C GLY A 267 -34.41 -18.14 18.68
N GLN A 268 -33.42 -17.33 18.30
CA GLN A 268 -32.74 -17.37 17.00
C GLN A 268 -31.29 -17.84 17.14
N PRO A 269 -30.76 -18.63 16.18
CA PRO A 269 -29.33 -18.88 16.07
C PRO A 269 -28.61 -17.56 15.79
N SER A 270 -27.73 -17.17 16.70
CA SER A 270 -27.06 -15.87 16.71
C SER A 270 -25.56 -16.06 16.74
N ASP A 271 -24.84 -15.28 15.95
CA ASP A 271 -23.39 -15.28 15.89
C ASP A 271 -22.84 -14.38 17.00
N VAL A 272 -21.82 -14.81 17.74
CA VAL A 272 -21.20 -14.00 18.77
C VAL A 272 -19.68 -14.08 18.67
N VAL A 273 -19.04 -12.94 18.49
CA VAL A 273 -17.58 -12.83 18.32
C VAL A 273 -17.01 -11.90 19.38
N LEU A 274 -16.01 -12.37 20.13
CA LEU A 274 -15.18 -11.53 21.02
C LEU A 274 -13.81 -11.35 20.40
N TYR A 275 -13.44 -10.10 20.21
CA TYR A 275 -12.18 -9.74 19.60
C TYR A 275 -11.64 -8.44 20.18
N ASN A 276 -10.32 -8.26 20.11
CA ASN A 276 -9.71 -6.96 20.35
C ASN A 276 -9.22 -6.36 19.04
N THR A 277 -9.22 -5.03 18.98
CA THR A 277 -8.53 -4.26 17.95
C THR A 277 -7.54 -3.32 18.60
N ILE A 278 -6.36 -3.21 18.02
CA ILE A 278 -5.36 -2.21 18.40
C ILE A 278 -5.10 -1.29 17.23
N LYS A 279 -4.95 0.00 17.50
CA LYS A 279 -4.45 1.00 16.56
C LYS A 279 -3.30 1.73 17.23
N SER A 280 -2.15 1.72 16.56
CA SER A 280 -0.93 2.34 17.07
C SER A 280 -0.36 3.30 16.05
N ASP A 281 0.17 4.41 16.53
CA ASP A 281 0.96 5.35 15.74
C ASP A 281 2.28 5.68 16.46
N ARG A 282 2.95 6.77 16.05
CA ARG A 282 4.21 7.21 16.67
C ARG A 282 4.10 7.57 18.16
N LEU A 283 2.92 7.97 18.63
CA LEU A 283 2.72 8.60 19.94
C LEU A 283 1.88 7.76 20.89
N PHE A 284 0.93 7.00 20.37
CA PHE A 284 -0.02 6.24 21.19
C PHE A 284 -0.35 4.88 20.58
N SER A 285 -0.78 3.98 21.46
CA SER A 285 -1.36 2.70 21.10
C SER A 285 -2.63 2.52 21.91
N ILE A 286 -3.76 2.36 21.21
CA ILE A 286 -5.09 2.24 21.82
C ILE A 286 -5.63 0.87 21.44
N GLU A 287 -5.97 0.09 22.47
CA GLU A 287 -6.57 -1.23 22.33
C GLU A 287 -7.98 -1.25 22.92
N GLU A 288 -8.91 -1.76 22.13
CA GLU A 288 -10.32 -1.89 22.46
C GLU A 288 -10.74 -3.36 22.38
N THR A 289 -11.60 -3.77 23.30
CA THR A 289 -12.24 -5.09 23.34
C THR A 289 -13.68 -4.94 22.87
N HIS A 290 -14.10 -5.84 21.98
CA HIS A 290 -15.40 -5.82 21.31
C HIS A 290 -16.13 -7.15 21.48
N ILE A 291 -17.44 -7.10 21.72
CA ILE A 291 -18.35 -8.24 21.60
C ILE A 291 -19.38 -7.89 20.54
N MET A 292 -19.32 -8.56 19.40
CA MET A 292 -20.28 -8.38 18.31
C MET A 292 -21.26 -9.56 18.32
N ILE A 293 -22.56 -9.27 18.32
CA ILE A 293 -23.64 -10.25 18.31
C ILE A 293 -24.53 -9.97 17.10
N THR A 294 -24.71 -10.97 16.24
CA THR A 294 -25.57 -10.87 15.06
C THR A 294 -26.79 -11.78 15.22
N VAL A 295 -27.98 -11.20 15.26
CA VAL A 295 -29.26 -11.91 15.44
C VAL A 295 -30.10 -11.78 14.15
N PRO A 296 -30.05 -12.79 13.26
CA PRO A 296 -30.87 -12.83 12.06
C PRO A 296 -32.32 -13.24 12.37
N ILE A 297 -33.30 -12.52 11.81
CA ILE A 297 -34.73 -12.77 12.01
C ILE A 297 -35.46 -12.74 10.66
N TYR A 298 -35.61 -13.92 10.05
CA TYR A 298 -36.24 -14.07 8.74
C TYR A 298 -37.70 -13.58 8.72
N SER A 299 -38.50 -13.90 9.74
CA SER A 299 -39.92 -13.53 9.81
C SER A 299 -40.17 -12.01 9.76
N LYS A 300 -39.13 -11.22 10.05
CA LYS A 300 -39.14 -9.75 10.00
C LYS A 300 -38.28 -9.19 8.87
N MET A 301 -37.58 -10.05 8.13
CA MET A 301 -36.55 -9.67 7.16
C MET A 301 -35.57 -8.66 7.79
N SER A 302 -35.05 -8.96 8.97
CA SER A 302 -34.16 -8.02 9.68
C SER A 302 -32.98 -8.73 10.32
N ILE A 303 -31.83 -8.07 10.31
CA ILE A 303 -30.61 -8.51 10.98
C ILE A 303 -30.27 -7.47 12.05
N TYR A 304 -30.25 -7.90 13.30
CA TYR A 304 -29.82 -7.04 14.41
C TYR A 304 -28.35 -7.29 14.70
N THR A 305 -27.54 -6.23 14.70
CA THR A 305 -26.14 -6.27 15.12
C THR A 305 -26.00 -5.49 16.42
N ILE A 306 -25.61 -6.18 17.48
CA ILE A 306 -25.33 -5.59 18.78
C ILE A 306 -23.82 -5.58 18.97
N ASN A 307 -23.21 -4.40 19.07
CA ASN A 307 -21.78 -4.26 19.32
C ASN A 307 -21.53 -3.67 20.71
N ILE A 308 -20.71 -4.32 21.51
CA ILE A 308 -20.31 -3.87 22.85
C ILE A 308 -18.82 -3.57 22.80
N ALA A 309 -18.42 -2.32 23.02
CA ALA A 309 -17.03 -1.90 22.89
C ALA A 309 -16.54 -1.22 24.16
N GLY A 310 -15.34 -1.55 24.62
CA GLY A 310 -14.72 -0.92 25.79
C GLY A 310 -13.20 -0.98 25.72
N LYS A 311 -12.53 -0.26 26.62
CA LYS A 311 -11.06 -0.31 26.71
C LYS A 311 -10.59 -1.72 27.09
N ARG A 312 -9.41 -2.13 26.63
CA ARG A 312 -8.79 -3.40 27.07
C ARG A 312 -8.89 -3.56 28.59
N GLY A 313 -9.38 -4.71 29.04
CA GLY A 313 -9.53 -5.05 30.45
C GLY A 313 -10.91 -4.76 31.05
N PHE A 314 -11.86 -4.20 30.29
CA PHE A 314 -13.17 -3.82 30.81
C PHE A 314 -14.10 -4.99 31.15
N LEU A 315 -13.80 -6.23 30.72
CA LEU A 315 -14.63 -7.41 31.00
C LEU A 315 -14.40 -7.92 32.43
N THR A 316 -14.69 -7.06 33.42
CA THR A 316 -14.70 -7.40 34.84
C THR A 316 -15.97 -8.18 35.19
N SER A 317 -15.97 -8.87 36.34
CA SER A 317 -17.18 -9.57 36.82
C SER A 317 -18.39 -8.65 36.92
N GLU A 318 -18.19 -7.39 37.32
CA GLU A 318 -19.26 -6.38 37.39
C GLU A 318 -19.79 -6.02 36.01
N ASN A 319 -18.91 -5.71 35.06
CA ASN A 319 -19.32 -5.33 33.71
C ASN A 319 -19.95 -6.48 32.93
N ILE A 320 -19.51 -7.71 33.17
CA ILE A 320 -20.17 -8.90 32.61
C ILE A 320 -21.63 -9.00 33.07
N VAL A 321 -21.94 -8.68 34.33
CA VAL A 321 -23.32 -8.63 34.81
C VAL A 321 -24.11 -7.55 34.08
N LYS A 322 -23.56 -6.33 34.00
CA LYS A 322 -24.21 -5.20 33.28
C LYS A 322 -24.47 -5.53 31.81
N ILE A 323 -23.52 -6.14 31.12
CA ILE A 323 -23.65 -6.57 29.71
C ILE A 323 -24.79 -7.58 29.56
N ASN A 324 -24.83 -8.61 30.40
CA ASN A 324 -25.89 -9.61 30.35
C ASN A 324 -27.27 -9.00 30.65
N GLU A 325 -27.36 -8.07 31.59
CA GLU A 325 -28.60 -7.32 31.87
C GLU A 325 -29.05 -6.51 30.64
N LEU A 326 -28.12 -5.86 29.94
CA LEU A 326 -28.42 -5.04 28.76
C LEU A 326 -28.87 -5.88 27.57
N VAL A 327 -28.23 -7.02 27.32
CA VAL A 327 -28.68 -7.99 26.31
C VAL A 327 -30.06 -8.54 26.67
N ASN A 328 -30.32 -8.85 27.93
CA ASN A 328 -31.65 -9.33 28.36
C ASN A 328 -32.73 -8.23 28.37
N ALA A 329 -32.34 -6.97 28.42
CA ALA A 329 -33.24 -5.82 28.42
C ALA A 329 -33.85 -5.53 27.05
N LEU A 330 -33.20 -5.96 25.97
CA LEU A 330 -33.72 -5.81 24.61
C LEU A 330 -34.88 -6.78 24.36
N LYS A 331 -35.99 -6.24 23.87
CA LYS A 331 -37.18 -6.99 23.49
C LYS A 331 -37.50 -6.72 22.04
N ILE A 332 -37.38 -7.76 21.23
CA ILE A 332 -37.78 -7.74 19.82
C ILE A 332 -39.22 -8.26 19.76
N PRO A 333 -40.16 -7.57 19.08
CA PRO A 333 -41.55 -8.00 19.09
C PRO A 333 -41.70 -9.41 18.51
N ASP A 334 -42.69 -10.16 18.96
CA ASP A 334 -43.02 -11.50 18.45
C ASP A 334 -41.91 -12.57 18.64
N LEU A 335 -40.84 -12.24 19.37
CA LEU A 335 -39.78 -13.15 19.76
C LEU A 335 -39.77 -13.38 21.28
N PRO A 336 -39.31 -14.55 21.76
CA PRO A 336 -39.15 -14.77 23.19
C PRO A 336 -38.08 -13.84 23.76
N ASN A 337 -38.31 -13.37 24.99
CA ASN A 337 -37.30 -12.59 25.73
C ASN A 337 -36.04 -13.43 25.92
N ASN A 338 -34.86 -12.81 25.77
CA ASN A 338 -33.63 -13.47 26.16
C ASN A 338 -33.57 -13.65 27.69
N LYS A 339 -33.13 -14.82 28.12
CA LYS A 339 -32.92 -15.14 29.55
C LYS A 339 -31.55 -15.76 29.80
N ASN A 340 -30.80 -16.05 28.73
CA ASN A 340 -29.52 -16.73 28.81
C ASN A 340 -28.41 -15.70 28.90
N SER A 341 -27.41 -15.99 29.74
CA SER A 341 -26.13 -15.29 29.67
C SER A 341 -25.38 -15.74 28.42
N LEU A 342 -24.66 -14.82 27.78
CA LEU A 342 -23.80 -15.14 26.65
C LEU A 342 -22.77 -16.19 27.07
N LYS A 343 -22.72 -17.33 26.36
CA LYS A 343 -21.80 -18.44 26.72
C LYS A 343 -20.35 -17.98 26.84
N ILE A 344 -19.88 -17.08 25.99
CA ILE A 344 -18.50 -16.60 26.03
C ILE A 344 -18.12 -15.88 27.29
N LEU A 345 -19.07 -15.16 27.92
CA LEU A 345 -18.81 -14.44 29.15
C LEU A 345 -18.67 -15.40 30.35
N ASN A 346 -19.09 -16.65 30.18
CA ASN A 346 -18.89 -17.71 31.15
C ASN A 346 -17.56 -18.47 30.95
N ASP A 347 -16.90 -18.31 29.80
CA ASP A 347 -15.56 -18.85 29.55
C ASP A 347 -14.50 -17.94 30.18
N LYS A 348 -14.13 -18.27 31.42
CA LYS A 348 -13.14 -17.54 32.20
C LYS A 348 -11.77 -17.46 31.52
N LYS A 349 -11.38 -18.44 30.71
CA LYS A 349 -10.08 -18.42 30.02
C LYS A 349 -10.13 -17.38 28.90
N THR A 350 -11.12 -17.48 28.03
CA THR A 350 -11.30 -16.56 26.90
C THR A 350 -11.47 -15.10 27.35
N VAL A 351 -12.27 -14.86 28.40
CA VAL A 351 -12.43 -13.51 29.00
C VAL A 351 -11.11 -12.98 29.57
N LYS A 352 -10.35 -13.83 30.27
CA LYS A 352 -9.03 -13.44 30.81
C LYS A 352 -8.07 -13.10 29.68
N ASP A 353 -8.01 -13.91 28.62
CA ASP A 353 -7.13 -13.71 27.48
C ASP A 353 -7.49 -12.42 26.72
N ALA A 354 -8.78 -12.13 26.54
CA ALA A 354 -9.25 -10.87 25.95
C ALA A 354 -8.89 -9.64 26.80
N ASN A 355 -8.98 -9.75 28.12
CA ASN A 355 -8.57 -8.67 29.04
C ASN A 355 -7.05 -8.46 29.08
N LEU A 356 -6.24 -9.51 28.85
CA LEU A 356 -4.78 -9.39 28.70
C LEU A 356 -4.39 -8.69 27.39
N GLY A 357 -5.21 -8.85 26.35
CA GLY A 357 -5.09 -8.13 25.09
C GLY A 357 -4.36 -8.88 23.98
N ILE A 358 -4.14 -8.17 22.88
CA ILE A 358 -3.37 -8.65 21.72
C ILE A 358 -1.92 -8.90 22.11
N TYR A 359 -1.33 -7.96 22.86
CA TYR A 359 0.05 -7.99 23.37
C TYR A 359 0.09 -7.96 24.90
N PRO A 360 -0.03 -9.12 25.57
CA PRO A 360 0.07 -9.23 27.01
C PRO A 360 1.42 -8.73 27.56
N ALA A 361 1.39 -8.05 28.72
CA ALA A 361 2.61 -7.59 29.40
C ALA A 361 3.48 -8.77 29.89
N LEU A 362 4.80 -8.66 29.70
CA LEU A 362 5.76 -9.71 30.09
C LEU A 362 6.14 -9.70 31.58
N SER A 363 5.90 -8.59 32.28
CA SER A 363 6.22 -8.42 33.69
C SER A 363 5.00 -8.76 34.57
N GLY A 364 4.87 -10.00 35.06
CA GLY A 364 3.90 -10.30 36.13
C GLY A 364 3.16 -11.65 36.12
N GLY A 365 3.58 -12.66 35.35
CA GLY A 365 2.92 -13.97 35.36
C GLY A 365 3.81 -15.12 34.88
N ASN A 366 3.33 -16.36 35.01
CA ASN A 366 3.94 -17.52 34.36
C ASN A 366 3.73 -17.38 32.85
N ILE A 367 4.81 -17.14 32.11
CA ILE A 367 4.80 -17.09 30.65
C ILE A 367 4.71 -18.52 30.13
N GLU A 368 3.66 -18.80 29.36
CA GLU A 368 3.52 -20.05 28.62
C GLU A 368 4.35 -19.97 27.34
N TYR A 369 5.25 -20.94 27.15
CA TYR A 369 6.11 -21.03 25.96
C TYR A 369 5.58 -22.10 25.01
N ILE A 370 5.69 -21.82 23.72
CA ILE A 370 5.43 -22.77 22.63
C ILE A 370 6.72 -22.98 21.83
N GLU A 371 6.81 -24.13 21.18
CA GLU A 371 7.92 -24.48 20.31
C GLU A 371 7.59 -24.10 18.85
N TYR A 372 8.48 -23.37 18.20
CA TYR A 372 8.49 -23.22 16.75
C TYR A 372 9.58 -24.11 16.18
N GLN A 373 9.24 -24.90 15.17
CA GLN A 373 10.15 -25.78 14.47
C GLN A 373 10.16 -25.42 12.98
N ASN A 374 11.35 -25.21 12.42
CA ASN A 374 11.56 -25.06 10.99
C ASN A 374 12.39 -26.26 10.49
N PRO A 375 11.73 -27.33 9.99
CA PRO A 375 12.42 -28.53 9.53
C PRO A 375 13.25 -28.29 8.26
N GLN A 376 12.83 -27.35 7.39
CA GLN A 376 13.58 -26.97 6.19
C GLN A 376 14.94 -26.36 6.54
N GLN A 377 15.01 -25.59 7.62
CA GLN A 377 16.21 -24.91 8.09
C GLN A 377 16.89 -25.57 9.30
N ASN A 378 16.45 -26.75 9.72
CA ASN A 378 17.11 -27.57 10.74
C ASN A 378 17.23 -26.92 12.13
N TYR A 379 16.22 -26.16 12.55
CA TYR A 379 16.21 -25.58 13.89
C TYR A 379 14.83 -25.60 14.55
N LYS A 380 14.85 -25.46 15.87
CA LYS A 380 13.67 -25.15 16.67
C LYS A 380 14.04 -24.19 17.80
N ILE A 381 13.06 -23.42 18.24
CA ILE A 381 13.16 -22.44 19.33
C ILE A 381 11.92 -22.51 20.20
N GLN A 382 12.04 -22.03 21.44
CA GLN A 382 10.91 -21.77 22.32
C GLN A 382 10.71 -20.26 22.45
N TYR A 383 9.46 -19.82 22.37
CA TYR A 383 9.09 -18.41 22.53
C TYR A 383 7.75 -18.28 23.25
N PRO A 384 7.47 -17.12 23.88
CA PRO A 384 6.19 -16.90 24.54
C PRO A 384 5.01 -17.09 23.58
N SER A 385 4.02 -17.90 23.98
CA SER A 385 2.78 -18.14 23.24
C SER A 385 1.94 -16.89 22.97
N SER A 386 2.19 -15.82 23.74
CA SER A 386 1.56 -14.52 23.55
C SER A 386 2.12 -13.72 22.38
N PHE A 387 3.30 -14.08 21.84
CA PHE A 387 3.85 -13.38 20.67
C PHE A 387 3.07 -13.76 19.41
N VAL A 388 2.76 -12.75 18.60
CA VAL A 388 1.91 -12.91 17.42
C VAL A 388 2.79 -13.20 16.20
N PRO A 389 2.57 -14.29 15.44
CA PRO A 389 3.27 -14.52 14.17
C PRO A 389 3.16 -13.29 13.26
N TYR A 390 4.29 -12.86 12.70
CA TYR A 390 4.36 -11.60 11.97
C TYR A 390 4.67 -11.80 10.49
N LEU A 391 5.93 -11.75 10.10
CA LEU A 391 6.34 -11.91 8.69
C LEU A 391 7.14 -13.20 8.55
N GLN A 392 6.79 -13.97 7.52
CA GLN A 392 7.45 -15.23 7.19
C GLN A 392 7.71 -15.28 5.69
N ASN A 393 8.86 -15.82 5.32
CA ASN A 393 9.22 -16.11 3.93
C ASN A 393 10.33 -17.17 3.90
N SER A 394 9.97 -18.35 3.42
CA SER A 394 10.81 -19.55 3.35
C SER A 394 10.71 -20.23 1.98
N ILE A 395 10.37 -19.45 0.94
CA ILE A 395 10.09 -19.96 -0.41
C ILE A 395 11.34 -20.49 -1.12
N ILE A 396 12.53 -20.20 -0.58
CA ILE A 396 13.82 -20.71 -1.03
C ILE A 396 14.58 -21.32 0.16
N GLU A 397 15.38 -22.35 -0.10
CA GLU A 397 16.15 -23.05 0.93
C GLU A 397 17.41 -22.29 1.36
N SER A 398 17.99 -21.49 0.47
CA SER A 398 19.25 -20.78 0.71
C SER A 398 19.09 -19.55 1.62
N LEU A 399 17.86 -19.06 1.81
CA LEU A 399 17.53 -17.89 2.61
C LEU A 399 16.16 -18.06 3.25
N ASP A 400 16.05 -17.87 4.56
CA ASP A 400 14.82 -18.02 5.33
C ASP A 400 14.61 -16.82 6.25
N TYR A 401 13.35 -16.51 6.53
CA TYR A 401 12.97 -15.52 7.52
C TYR A 401 11.65 -15.88 8.19
N THR A 402 11.63 -15.79 9.52
CA THR A 402 10.41 -15.87 10.33
C THR A 402 10.46 -14.86 11.46
N SER A 403 9.35 -14.20 11.77
CA SER A 403 9.27 -13.24 12.87
C SER A 403 7.98 -13.32 13.68
N PHE A 404 8.09 -12.83 14.92
CA PHE A 404 7.01 -12.78 15.90
C PHE A 404 6.98 -11.41 16.56
N LYS A 405 5.82 -10.76 16.55
CA LYS A 405 5.58 -9.47 17.20
C LYS A 405 5.38 -9.68 18.70
N ILE A 406 6.13 -8.89 19.47
CA ILE A 406 6.07 -8.83 20.94
C ILE A 406 5.00 -7.80 21.33
N ASP A 407 5.08 -6.63 20.69
CA ASP A 407 4.11 -5.53 20.77
C ASP A 407 4.19 -4.68 19.48
N TYR A 408 3.52 -3.53 19.44
CA TYR A 408 3.54 -2.64 18.27
C TYR A 408 4.95 -2.09 17.94
N ASN A 409 5.83 -2.00 18.94
CA ASN A 409 7.16 -1.40 18.87
C ASN A 409 8.26 -2.45 18.62
N ASN A 410 8.07 -3.68 19.09
CA ASN A 410 9.11 -4.71 19.22
C ASN A 410 8.71 -6.01 18.49
N TYR A 411 9.65 -6.59 17.75
CA TYR A 411 9.52 -7.94 17.21
C TYR A 411 10.84 -8.71 17.32
N VAL A 412 10.72 -10.04 17.38
CA VAL A 412 11.85 -10.95 17.25
C VAL A 412 11.80 -11.61 15.88
N SER A 413 12.95 -11.81 15.25
CA SER A 413 13.04 -12.56 14.01
C SER A 413 14.20 -13.56 14.02
N ILE A 414 14.06 -14.59 13.20
CA ILE A 414 15.07 -15.58 12.92
C ILE A 414 15.25 -15.60 11.42
N SER A 415 16.47 -15.40 10.96
CA SER A 415 16.82 -15.56 9.55
C SER A 415 17.94 -16.56 9.40
N VAL A 416 17.86 -17.39 8.37
CA VAL A 416 18.87 -18.39 8.06
C VAL A 416 19.39 -18.13 6.66
N GLU A 417 20.71 -18.18 6.48
CA GLU A 417 21.33 -18.10 5.16
C GLU A 417 22.38 -19.20 5.00
N THR A 418 22.46 -19.78 3.80
CA THR A 418 23.51 -20.74 3.46
C THR A 418 24.82 -20.00 3.23
N ILE A 419 25.90 -20.46 3.87
CA ILE A 419 27.23 -19.87 3.76
C ILE A 419 28.17 -20.84 3.04
N GLN A 420 28.97 -20.30 2.12
CA GLN A 420 30.03 -21.03 1.42
C GLN A 420 31.42 -20.70 1.98
N ASP A 421 31.56 -19.53 2.59
CA ASP A 421 32.80 -19.03 3.18
C ASP A 421 33.02 -19.49 4.63
N ASP A 422 34.23 -19.22 5.12
CA ASP A 422 34.57 -19.38 6.53
C ASP A 422 33.62 -18.55 7.45
N PRO A 423 33.10 -19.16 8.53
CA PRO A 423 32.27 -18.54 9.55
C PRO A 423 32.66 -17.12 10.01
N ASP A 424 33.92 -16.90 10.38
CA ASP A 424 34.36 -15.61 10.92
C ASP A 424 34.41 -14.55 9.81
N THR A 425 34.70 -14.96 8.56
CA THR A 425 34.66 -14.07 7.39
C THR A 425 33.24 -13.60 7.10
N CYS A 426 32.27 -14.51 7.14
CA CYS A 426 30.86 -14.17 6.91
C CYS A 426 30.34 -13.15 7.94
N ILE A 427 30.58 -13.39 9.23
CA ILE A 427 30.18 -12.47 10.31
C ILE A 427 30.87 -11.11 10.16
N LYS A 428 32.16 -11.08 9.82
CA LYS A 428 32.90 -9.84 9.57
C LYS A 428 32.33 -9.05 8.40
N ASN A 429 31.90 -9.72 7.33
CA ASN A 429 31.25 -9.07 6.19
C ASN A 429 29.90 -8.45 6.60
N LYS A 430 29.10 -9.13 7.42
CA LYS A 430 27.86 -8.55 7.97
C LYS A 430 28.12 -7.30 8.82
N LEU A 431 29.09 -7.36 9.71
CA LEU A 431 29.50 -6.23 10.53
C LEU A 431 29.95 -5.04 9.68
N ASN A 432 30.78 -5.29 8.66
CA ASN A 432 31.24 -4.25 7.75
C ASN A 432 30.07 -3.63 6.97
N PHE A 433 29.12 -4.44 6.52
CA PHE A 433 27.91 -3.97 5.85
C PHE A 433 27.09 -3.05 6.77
N ILE A 434 26.83 -3.48 8.02
CA ILE A 434 26.13 -2.66 9.03
C ILE A 434 26.88 -1.34 9.26
N LYS A 435 28.18 -1.38 9.54
CA LYS A 435 28.99 -0.18 9.79
C LYS A 435 29.09 0.76 8.58
N SER A 436 28.87 0.25 7.36
CA SER A 436 28.89 1.02 6.13
C SER A 436 27.58 1.75 5.81
N SER A 437 26.49 1.40 6.49
CA SER A 437 25.18 2.00 6.24
C SER A 437 25.16 3.45 6.77
N PRO A 438 24.77 4.45 5.96
CA PRO A 438 24.71 5.85 6.38
C PRO A 438 23.66 6.11 7.46
N SER A 439 22.70 5.19 7.60
CA SER A 439 21.69 5.23 8.66
C SER A 439 22.22 4.75 10.01
N VAL A 440 23.32 3.99 10.05
CA VAL A 440 23.85 3.43 11.30
C VAL A 440 24.72 4.47 12.00
N LYS A 441 24.43 4.72 13.28
CA LYS A 441 25.33 5.51 14.12
C LYS A 441 26.51 4.63 14.54
N THR A 442 27.65 4.75 13.87
CA THR A 442 28.83 3.89 14.10
C THR A 442 29.27 3.83 15.57
N ASP A 443 29.18 4.93 16.31
CA ASP A 443 29.49 4.98 17.76
C ASP A 443 28.51 4.18 18.65
N SER A 444 27.37 3.74 18.10
CA SER A 444 26.38 2.92 18.82
C SER A 444 26.59 1.42 18.66
N VAL A 445 27.55 0.99 17.83
CA VAL A 445 27.77 -0.42 17.51
C VAL A 445 28.55 -1.08 18.64
N GLU A 446 27.90 -2.00 19.36
CA GLU A 446 28.50 -2.87 20.36
C GLU A 446 28.59 -4.30 19.80
N GLU A 447 29.77 -4.91 19.78
CA GLU A 447 29.97 -6.27 19.27
C GLU A 447 30.77 -7.14 20.25
N GLY A 448 30.54 -8.46 20.21
CA GLY A 448 31.28 -9.39 21.05
C GLY A 448 30.93 -10.85 20.81
N LYS A 449 31.59 -11.75 21.54
CA LYS A 449 31.25 -13.19 21.57
C LYS A 449 30.75 -13.55 22.96
N THR A 450 29.70 -14.37 23.04
CA THR A 450 29.15 -14.86 24.30
C THR A 450 28.78 -16.34 24.19
N SER A 451 28.76 -17.05 25.32
CA SER A 451 28.32 -18.45 25.37
C SER A 451 26.97 -18.53 26.08
N LEU A 452 25.96 -19.04 25.38
CA LEU A 452 24.60 -19.19 25.88
C LEU A 452 24.18 -20.65 25.71
N SER A 453 23.79 -21.32 26.80
CA SER A 453 23.39 -22.74 26.80
C SER A 453 24.39 -23.68 26.11
N GLY A 454 25.70 -23.42 26.28
CA GLY A 454 26.79 -24.21 25.68
C GLY A 454 27.06 -23.94 24.20
N LYS A 455 26.37 -22.98 23.58
CA LYS A 455 26.59 -22.55 22.19
C LYS A 455 27.26 -21.18 22.16
N THR A 456 28.17 -20.97 21.22
CA THR A 456 28.83 -19.68 21.01
C THR A 456 27.99 -18.83 20.06
N PHE A 457 27.74 -17.58 20.47
CA PHE A 457 27.10 -16.57 19.65
C PHE A 457 28.02 -15.37 19.48
N HIS A 458 28.05 -14.82 18.28
CA HIS A 458 28.56 -13.47 18.05
C HIS A 458 27.38 -12.51 18.11
N TYR A 459 27.45 -11.47 18.93
CA TYR A 459 26.37 -10.50 19.06
C TYR A 459 26.77 -9.15 18.49
N ILE A 460 25.81 -8.45 17.91
CA ILE A 460 25.96 -7.07 17.42
C ILE A 460 24.73 -6.27 17.87
N LYS A 461 24.93 -5.16 18.58
CA LYS A 461 23.86 -4.23 18.93
C LYS A 461 24.15 -2.88 18.29
N TYR A 462 23.14 -2.24 17.73
CA TYR A 462 23.32 -0.97 17.03
C TYR A 462 22.03 -0.15 16.92
N GLU A 463 22.17 1.13 16.63
CA GLU A 463 21.07 2.06 16.34
C GLU A 463 21.13 2.51 14.88
N THR A 464 19.98 2.45 14.19
CA THR A 464 19.83 2.99 12.83
C THR A 464 18.80 4.11 12.80
N LYS A 465 19.06 5.16 12.01
CA LYS A 465 18.12 6.24 11.72
C LYS A 465 17.70 6.22 10.27
N ASP A 466 16.41 6.08 10.03
CA ASP A 466 15.80 6.20 8.71
C ASP A 466 14.92 7.44 8.66
N VAL A 467 15.37 8.47 7.92
CA VAL A 467 14.76 9.81 7.79
C VAL A 467 14.48 10.53 9.14
N SER A 468 13.51 10.04 9.91
CA SER A 468 13.09 10.54 11.23
C SER A 468 13.02 9.48 12.33
N ASP A 469 13.10 8.19 11.98
CA ASP A 469 12.77 7.08 12.89
C ASP A 469 14.04 6.39 13.37
N SER A 470 14.08 6.05 14.65
CA SER A 470 15.20 5.32 15.25
C SER A 470 14.82 3.86 15.44
N TYR A 471 15.70 2.94 15.05
CA TYR A 471 15.57 1.52 15.31
C TYR A 471 16.72 1.06 16.19
N PHE A 472 16.41 0.24 17.19
CA PHE A 472 17.37 -0.37 18.10
C PHE A 472 17.38 -1.87 17.84
N ILE A 473 18.53 -2.38 17.40
CA ILE A 473 18.66 -3.74 16.90
C ILE A 473 19.66 -4.51 17.76
N GLN A 474 19.33 -5.76 18.08
CA GLN A 474 20.23 -6.70 18.76
C GLN A 474 20.23 -8.03 18.02
N ASP A 475 21.36 -8.33 17.38
CA ASP A 475 21.58 -9.57 16.63
C ASP A 475 22.39 -10.57 17.43
N TYR A 476 22.02 -11.84 17.32
CA TYR A 476 22.80 -12.99 17.77
C TYR A 476 23.02 -13.96 16.61
N TYR A 477 24.28 -14.12 16.23
CA TYR A 477 24.73 -14.97 15.14
C TYR A 477 25.32 -16.27 15.67
N THR A 478 24.92 -17.40 15.06
CA THR A 478 25.54 -18.71 15.30
C THR A 478 25.54 -19.53 14.02
N ILE A 479 26.43 -20.51 13.92
CA ILE A 479 26.64 -21.28 12.69
C ILE A 479 26.50 -22.77 12.98
N TYR A 480 25.78 -23.46 12.09
CA TYR A 480 25.60 -24.91 12.14
C TYR A 480 25.39 -25.47 10.73
N ASN A 481 26.14 -26.52 10.36
CA ASN A 481 26.06 -27.19 9.05
C ASN A 481 26.02 -26.23 7.83
N SER A 482 27.03 -25.35 7.73
CA SER A 482 27.16 -24.36 6.64
C SER A 482 25.96 -23.42 6.50
N ARG A 483 25.25 -23.16 7.59
CA ARG A 483 24.21 -22.13 7.68
C ARG A 483 24.54 -21.13 8.78
N LEU A 484 24.34 -19.86 8.48
CA LEU A 484 24.36 -18.77 9.46
C LEU A 484 22.93 -18.51 9.93
N TYR A 485 22.72 -18.61 11.24
CA TYR A 485 21.47 -18.28 11.90
C TYR A 485 21.65 -16.93 12.58
N LYS A 486 20.76 -15.99 12.29
CA LYS A 486 20.64 -14.71 12.98
C LYS A 486 19.32 -14.71 13.75
N ILE A 487 19.40 -14.49 15.06
CA ILE A 487 18.24 -14.23 15.92
C ILE A 487 18.31 -12.74 16.28
N GLU A 488 17.32 -11.96 15.86
CA GLU A 488 17.31 -10.50 15.95
C GLU A 488 16.15 -10.03 16.83
N LEU A 489 16.42 -9.12 17.77
CA LEU A 489 15.41 -8.27 18.39
C LEU A 489 15.45 -6.90 17.72
N ASN A 490 14.30 -6.46 17.23
CA ASN A 490 14.17 -5.18 16.56
C ASN A 490 13.11 -4.33 17.26
N SER A 491 13.49 -3.13 17.64
CA SER A 491 12.65 -2.17 18.35
C SER A 491 12.59 -0.84 17.58
N LYS A 492 11.40 -0.46 17.15
CA LYS A 492 11.14 0.77 16.39
C LYS A 492 10.82 1.91 17.35
N LEU A 493 11.32 3.13 17.16
CA LEU A 493 11.11 4.34 17.98
C LEU A 493 11.64 4.30 19.42
N ILE A 494 11.32 3.27 20.21
CA ILE A 494 11.66 3.17 21.63
C ILE A 494 12.55 1.95 21.86
N LYS A 495 13.57 2.08 22.71
CA LYS A 495 14.41 0.96 23.14
C LYS A 495 13.57 -0.13 23.82
N PRO A 496 13.93 -1.41 23.66
CA PRO A 496 13.20 -2.49 24.32
C PRO A 496 13.32 -2.34 25.85
N SER A 497 12.24 -2.66 26.56
CA SER A 497 12.27 -2.72 28.02
C SER A 497 13.14 -3.87 28.51
N GLU A 498 13.58 -3.83 29.77
CA GLU A 498 14.37 -4.91 30.37
C GLU A 498 13.65 -6.26 30.32
N ALA A 499 12.32 -6.27 30.51
CA ALA A 499 11.51 -7.48 30.39
C ALA A 499 11.57 -8.08 28.98
N ILE A 500 11.48 -7.25 27.94
CA ILE A 500 11.57 -7.68 26.53
C ILE A 500 12.97 -8.21 26.23
N ALA A 501 14.02 -7.50 26.64
CA ALA A 501 15.40 -7.92 26.42
C ALA A 501 15.71 -9.27 27.12
N ASN A 502 15.21 -9.46 28.35
CA ASN A 502 15.38 -10.71 29.09
C ASN A 502 14.64 -11.88 28.43
N GLU A 503 13.41 -11.68 27.94
CA GLU A 503 12.67 -12.70 27.21
C GLU A 503 13.33 -13.04 25.86
N PHE A 504 13.82 -12.04 25.13
CA PHE A 504 14.59 -12.26 23.92
C PHE A 504 15.82 -13.15 24.16
N LEU A 505 16.59 -12.89 25.23
CA LEU A 505 17.73 -13.73 25.58
C LEU A 505 17.34 -15.18 25.93
N LYS A 506 16.14 -15.43 26.47
CA LYS A 506 15.63 -16.80 26.68
C LYS A 506 15.34 -17.49 25.34
N ILE A 507 14.77 -16.77 24.37
CA ILE A 507 14.55 -17.29 23.01
C ILE A 507 15.88 -17.66 22.37
N VAL A 508 16.89 -16.78 22.42
CA VAL A 508 18.23 -17.06 21.90
C VAL A 508 18.84 -18.32 22.56
N LYS A 509 18.70 -18.46 23.89
CA LYS A 509 19.19 -19.62 24.65
C LYS A 509 18.48 -20.94 24.29
N SER A 510 17.27 -20.87 23.76
CA SER A 510 16.42 -22.03 23.46
C SER A 510 16.71 -22.68 22.10
N ILE A 511 17.52 -22.05 21.25
CA ILE A 511 17.77 -22.60 19.91
C ILE A 511 18.42 -23.98 19.98
N GLU A 512 17.80 -24.94 19.30
CA GLU A 512 18.28 -26.30 19.13
C GLU A 512 18.35 -26.64 17.64
N PHE A 513 19.47 -27.24 17.23
CA PHE A 513 19.64 -27.68 15.86
C PHE A 513 19.16 -29.11 15.69
N THR A 514 18.33 -29.32 14.67
CA THR A 514 17.77 -30.63 14.33
C THR A 514 18.55 -31.27 13.19
N LYS A 515 18.32 -32.56 12.96
CA LYS A 515 18.92 -33.24 11.81
C LYS A 515 18.10 -32.95 10.55
N PRO A 516 18.74 -32.86 9.38
CA PRO A 516 18.05 -32.82 8.10
C PRO A 516 17.10 -33.99 7.97
N GLU A 517 15.86 -33.71 7.56
CA GLU A 517 14.94 -34.75 7.13
C GLU A 517 15.49 -35.43 5.88
N ALA A 518 15.37 -36.76 5.81
CA ALA A 518 15.76 -37.50 4.62
C ALA A 518 14.78 -37.17 3.48
N ASN A 519 15.27 -36.44 2.46
CA ASN A 519 14.50 -36.14 1.26
C ASN A 519 14.29 -37.41 0.42
N ASN A 520 13.26 -38.19 0.77
CA ASN A 520 12.86 -39.42 0.07
C ASN A 520 11.94 -39.13 -1.13
N PHE A 521 12.29 -38.15 -1.97
CA PHE A 521 11.53 -37.85 -3.19
C PHE A 521 12.39 -38.08 -4.43
N SER A 522 12.07 -39.14 -5.16
CA SER A 522 12.64 -39.45 -6.48
C SER A 522 11.62 -39.13 -7.57
N THR A 523 11.60 -37.87 -8.01
CA THR A 523 11.07 -37.52 -9.33
C THR A 523 12.18 -36.85 -10.13
N GLU A 524 12.54 -37.48 -11.25
CA GLU A 524 13.45 -36.92 -12.26
C GLU A 524 12.70 -35.83 -13.04
N THR A 525 12.57 -34.64 -12.44
CA THR A 525 12.20 -33.44 -13.20
C THR A 525 13.39 -33.09 -14.09
N GLY A 526 13.22 -33.16 -15.41
CA GLY A 526 14.23 -32.70 -16.37
C GLY A 526 14.36 -31.18 -16.30
N PHE A 527 15.60 -30.68 -16.36
CA PHE A 527 15.91 -29.25 -16.39
C PHE A 527 16.71 -28.91 -17.64
N LYS A 528 16.32 -27.81 -18.29
CA LYS A 528 17.09 -27.21 -19.38
C LYS A 528 17.85 -26.00 -18.86
N LYS A 529 19.10 -25.84 -19.29
CA LYS A 529 19.92 -24.66 -19.01
C LYS A 529 19.73 -23.61 -20.11
N PHE A 530 19.47 -22.37 -19.70
CA PHE A 530 19.65 -21.18 -20.54
C PHE A 530 21.03 -20.58 -20.26
N LEU A 531 21.75 -20.21 -21.31
CA LEU A 531 23.01 -19.49 -21.24
C LEU A 531 22.95 -18.35 -22.27
N ASN A 532 23.14 -17.13 -21.80
CA ASN A 532 23.39 -16.00 -22.69
C ASN A 532 24.88 -16.02 -23.04
N GLU A 533 25.23 -16.53 -24.22
CA GLU A 533 26.63 -16.62 -24.68
C GLU A 533 27.33 -15.26 -24.75
N TYR A 534 26.59 -14.16 -24.90
CA TYR A 534 27.14 -12.83 -25.10
C TYR A 534 27.38 -12.05 -23.80
N GLU A 535 26.47 -12.19 -22.84
CA GLU A 535 26.53 -11.55 -21.51
C GLU A 535 27.04 -12.47 -20.39
N GLY A 536 27.01 -13.78 -20.60
CA GLY A 536 27.53 -14.80 -19.69
C GLY A 536 26.60 -15.23 -18.56
N TYR A 537 25.46 -14.60 -18.32
CA TYR A 537 24.53 -15.10 -17.30
C TYR A 537 23.81 -16.38 -17.75
N SER A 538 23.51 -17.24 -16.79
CA SER A 538 22.85 -18.51 -17.03
C SER A 538 21.91 -18.88 -15.88
N PHE A 539 20.95 -19.76 -16.16
CA PHE A 539 20.05 -20.37 -15.19
C PHE A 539 19.44 -21.65 -15.75
N SER A 540 18.98 -22.54 -14.88
CA SER A 540 18.28 -23.78 -15.24
C SER A 540 16.81 -23.68 -14.87
N TYR A 541 15.92 -24.18 -15.71
CA TYR A 541 14.48 -24.20 -15.48
C TYR A 541 13.87 -25.53 -15.94
N PRO A 542 12.71 -25.95 -15.39
CA PRO A 542 12.08 -27.21 -15.79
C PRO A 542 11.79 -27.27 -17.30
N GLU A 543 12.03 -28.42 -17.92
CA GLU A 543 11.79 -28.61 -19.36
C GLU A 543 10.33 -28.43 -19.79
N SER A 544 9.39 -28.65 -18.85
CA SER A 544 7.96 -28.44 -19.08
C SER A 544 7.54 -26.96 -19.05
N TRP A 545 8.41 -26.05 -18.59
CA TRP A 545 8.11 -24.63 -18.47
C TRP A 545 8.60 -23.86 -19.70
N GLU A 546 7.93 -22.75 -20.02
CA GLU A 546 8.21 -21.95 -21.21
C GLU A 546 9.00 -20.69 -20.84
N LEU A 547 10.15 -20.46 -21.49
CA LEU A 547 10.90 -19.21 -21.36
C LEU A 547 10.43 -18.23 -22.44
N LYS A 548 9.81 -17.11 -22.05
CA LYS A 548 9.31 -16.08 -22.97
C LYS A 548 10.18 -14.83 -22.94
N ASN A 549 10.55 -14.32 -24.10
CA ASN A 549 11.17 -13.01 -24.23
C ASN A 549 10.11 -11.90 -24.08
N THR A 550 10.27 -11.06 -23.06
CA THR A 550 9.38 -9.94 -22.72
C THR A 550 10.12 -8.60 -22.71
N SER A 551 11.29 -8.52 -23.38
CA SER A 551 12.07 -7.30 -23.55
C SER A 551 11.24 -6.14 -24.12
N THR A 552 11.16 -5.03 -23.40
CA THR A 552 10.53 -3.79 -23.89
C THR A 552 11.53 -2.81 -24.51
N ASP A 553 12.82 -3.11 -24.45
CA ASP A 553 13.92 -2.30 -24.97
C ASP A 553 14.94 -3.24 -25.62
N ILE A 554 15.29 -3.01 -26.89
CA ILE A 554 16.27 -3.80 -27.64
C ILE A 554 17.67 -3.80 -26.99
N ASN A 555 17.96 -2.82 -26.14
CA ASN A 555 19.23 -2.71 -25.43
C ASN A 555 19.33 -3.60 -24.19
N PHE A 556 18.25 -4.29 -23.79
CA PHE A 556 18.22 -5.12 -22.60
C PHE A 556 17.36 -6.37 -22.80
N ASP A 557 17.87 -7.52 -22.37
CA ASP A 557 17.05 -8.73 -22.33
C ASP A 557 16.15 -8.78 -21.08
N ARG A 558 14.89 -9.16 -21.27
CA ARG A 558 13.97 -9.53 -20.20
C ARG A 558 13.28 -10.83 -20.57
N PHE A 559 13.26 -11.77 -19.65
CA PHE A 559 12.61 -13.05 -19.81
C PHE A 559 11.64 -13.31 -18.68
N SER A 560 10.53 -13.97 -19.00
CA SER A 560 9.59 -14.52 -18.03
C SER A 560 9.56 -16.04 -18.17
N ILE A 561 9.66 -16.76 -17.06
CA ILE A 561 9.47 -18.21 -17.04
C ILE A 561 7.99 -18.48 -16.72
N VAL A 562 7.28 -19.03 -17.69
CA VAL A 562 5.84 -19.31 -17.59
C VAL A 562 5.62 -20.77 -17.23
N CYS A 563 4.96 -20.98 -16.11
CA CYS A 563 4.45 -22.28 -15.67
C CYS A 563 2.94 -22.34 -15.90
N PRO A 564 2.43 -23.23 -16.77
CA PRO A 564 0.99 -23.37 -17.02
C PRO A 564 0.19 -23.69 -15.75
N GLU A 565 0.74 -24.52 -14.85
CA GLU A 565 0.06 -25.01 -13.65
C GLU A 565 -0.12 -23.92 -12.57
N TYR A 566 0.80 -22.96 -12.48
CA TYR A 566 0.77 -21.87 -11.50
C TYR A 566 0.68 -20.48 -12.16
N SER A 567 0.00 -20.39 -13.31
CA SER A 567 -0.18 -19.13 -14.04
C SER A 567 -0.98 -18.11 -13.22
N GLY A 568 -0.33 -17.03 -12.79
CA GLY A 568 -0.92 -15.98 -11.94
C GLY A 568 -0.34 -15.94 -10.53
N PRO A 569 -0.38 -17.04 -9.74
CA PRO A 569 0.23 -17.05 -8.41
C PRO A 569 1.76 -16.97 -8.42
N LEU A 570 2.42 -17.58 -9.42
CA LEU A 570 3.87 -17.62 -9.58
C LEU A 570 4.29 -16.64 -10.66
N ASP A 571 5.29 -15.83 -10.36
CA ASP A 571 5.94 -14.92 -11.31
C ASP A 571 7.46 -15.04 -11.17
N ILE A 572 8.14 -15.28 -12.29
CA ILE A 572 9.60 -15.42 -12.35
C ILE A 572 10.09 -14.60 -13.53
N CYS A 573 10.95 -13.62 -13.24
CA CYS A 573 11.47 -12.66 -14.19
C CYS A 573 12.99 -12.62 -14.12
N ILE A 574 13.64 -12.67 -15.29
CA ILE A 574 15.07 -12.41 -15.44
C ILE A 574 15.20 -11.12 -16.23
N ASN A 575 16.01 -10.18 -15.74
CA ASN A 575 16.08 -8.85 -16.32
C ASN A 575 17.52 -8.33 -16.37
N GLU A 576 17.93 -7.85 -17.54
CA GLU A 576 19.15 -7.09 -17.73
C GLU A 576 18.92 -5.60 -17.45
N SER A 577 19.88 -4.96 -16.82
CA SER A 577 19.85 -3.53 -16.51
C SER A 577 21.25 -2.97 -16.49
N GLU A 578 21.35 -1.65 -16.41
CA GLU A 578 22.63 -0.94 -16.39
C GLU A 578 22.56 0.20 -15.38
N PHE A 579 23.54 0.29 -14.49
CA PHE A 579 23.56 1.38 -13.52
C PHE A 579 24.06 2.68 -14.18
N LEU A 580 23.48 3.80 -13.76
CA LEU A 580 23.69 5.12 -14.35
C LEU A 580 24.80 5.92 -13.63
N ILE A 581 25.45 5.30 -12.65
CA ILE A 581 26.40 5.97 -11.76
C ILE A 581 27.80 5.37 -11.84
N ASP A 582 28.82 6.23 -11.92
CA ASP A 582 30.20 5.81 -11.74
C ASP A 582 30.51 5.79 -10.24
N ALA A 583 30.47 4.61 -9.64
CA ALA A 583 30.61 4.39 -8.21
C ALA A 583 31.43 3.13 -7.95
N SER A 584 32.21 3.13 -6.87
CA SER A 584 32.96 1.95 -6.42
C SER A 584 32.02 0.81 -6.03
N ALA A 585 32.53 -0.42 -6.01
CA ALA A 585 31.73 -1.58 -5.60
C ALA A 585 31.13 -1.43 -4.20
N GLY A 586 31.83 -0.78 -3.27
CA GLY A 586 31.31 -0.48 -1.93
C GLY A 586 30.16 0.54 -1.94
N GLU A 587 30.24 1.57 -2.78
CA GLU A 587 29.15 2.56 -2.94
C GLU A 587 27.93 1.96 -3.64
N LEU A 588 28.15 1.13 -4.67
CA LEU A 588 27.08 0.37 -5.33
C LEU A 588 26.40 -0.58 -4.34
N LEU A 589 27.17 -1.29 -3.52
CA LEU A 589 26.60 -2.15 -2.48
C LEU A 589 25.81 -1.36 -1.43
N ARG A 590 26.26 -0.16 -1.03
CA ARG A 590 25.48 0.71 -0.13
C ARG A 590 24.17 1.15 -0.76
N LEU A 591 24.19 1.48 -2.05
CA LEU A 591 23.01 1.93 -2.78
C LEU A 591 22.01 0.80 -3.01
N PHE A 592 22.46 -0.28 -3.67
CA PHE A 592 21.61 -1.42 -4.03
C PHE A 592 21.28 -2.30 -2.82
N GLY A 593 22.14 -2.37 -1.81
CA GLY A 593 21.86 -3.10 -0.56
C GLY A 593 20.84 -2.39 0.35
N GLY A 594 20.45 -1.15 0.04
CA GLY A 594 19.43 -0.40 0.76
C GLY A 594 18.00 -0.91 0.55
N ASN A 595 17.08 -0.46 1.40
CA ASN A 595 15.72 -1.00 1.47
C ASN A 595 14.68 -0.32 0.54
N ASN A 596 15.10 0.59 -0.36
CA ASN A 596 14.17 1.37 -1.19
C ASN A 596 14.35 1.07 -2.68
N ALA A 597 13.66 0.03 -3.16
CA ALA A 597 13.71 -0.38 -4.55
C ALA A 597 13.13 0.66 -5.54
N GLU A 598 12.22 1.53 -5.09
CA GLU A 598 11.71 2.64 -5.92
C GLU A 598 12.84 3.62 -6.25
N LEU A 599 13.69 3.95 -5.27
CA LEU A 599 14.86 4.79 -5.48
C LEU A 599 15.86 4.16 -6.47
N LEU A 600 15.98 2.83 -6.51
CA LEU A 600 16.93 2.15 -7.41
C LEU A 600 16.60 2.38 -8.89
N THR A 601 15.32 2.54 -9.23
CA THR A 601 14.91 2.86 -10.62
C THR A 601 15.45 4.21 -11.11
N ASN A 602 15.78 5.12 -10.18
CA ASN A 602 16.44 6.37 -10.54
C ASN A 602 17.90 6.17 -10.95
N TYR A 603 18.58 5.17 -10.39
CA TYR A 603 20.01 4.96 -10.54
C TYR A 603 20.36 3.84 -11.54
N ALA A 604 19.36 3.20 -12.16
CA ALA A 604 19.57 2.14 -13.14
C ALA A 604 18.56 2.20 -14.29
N ALA A 605 19.05 2.03 -15.52
CA ALA A 605 18.24 1.85 -16.72
C ALA A 605 17.66 0.43 -16.77
N ASN A 606 16.38 0.32 -17.12
CA ASN A 606 15.63 -0.93 -17.26
C ASN A 606 15.54 -1.79 -15.98
N TYR A 607 15.92 -1.26 -14.81
CA TYR A 607 15.82 -2.00 -13.55
C TYR A 607 14.37 -2.33 -13.22
N TYR A 608 14.12 -3.61 -12.96
CA TYR A 608 12.78 -4.13 -12.71
C TYR A 608 12.70 -4.71 -11.30
N ALA A 609 12.03 -3.99 -10.41
CA ALA A 609 11.73 -4.44 -9.05
C ALA A 609 10.22 -4.27 -8.79
N PRO A 610 9.40 -5.29 -9.04
CA PRO A 610 7.93 -5.19 -8.93
C PRO A 610 7.43 -5.01 -7.49
N TYR A 611 8.34 -5.05 -6.51
CA TYR A 611 8.11 -4.81 -5.09
C TYR A 611 8.47 -3.37 -4.65
N GLY A 612 8.75 -2.43 -5.56
CA GLY A 612 9.08 -1.04 -5.22
C GLY A 612 7.91 -0.14 -4.81
N THR A 613 6.91 -0.65 -4.07
CA THR A 613 5.73 0.13 -3.65
C THR A 613 5.71 0.39 -2.13
N LYS A 614 4.81 1.26 -1.66
CA LYS A 614 4.61 1.57 -0.22
C LYS A 614 4.19 0.35 0.63
N ASN A 615 3.79 -0.76 0.02
CA ASN A 615 3.29 -1.96 0.70
C ASN A 615 4.32 -3.10 0.64
N THR A 616 5.58 -2.79 0.92
CA THR A 616 6.68 -3.75 0.84
C THR A 616 7.51 -3.74 2.12
N LYS A 617 7.94 -4.93 2.55
CA LYS A 617 8.92 -5.13 3.60
C LYS A 617 10.03 -6.05 3.11
N ILE A 618 11.25 -5.55 3.11
CA ILE A 618 12.46 -6.35 2.91
C ILE A 618 12.77 -7.00 4.26
N LEU A 619 12.71 -8.32 4.30
CA LEU A 619 12.82 -9.11 5.53
C LEU A 619 14.28 -9.44 5.84
N ASN A 620 15.05 -9.74 4.81
CA ASN A 620 16.46 -10.03 4.93
C ASN A 620 17.19 -9.59 3.66
N THR A 621 18.38 -9.02 3.83
CA THR A 621 19.31 -8.70 2.75
C THR A 621 20.64 -9.37 3.05
N SER A 622 21.12 -10.16 2.10
CA SER A 622 22.45 -10.75 2.13
C SER A 622 23.23 -10.27 0.92
N ALA A 623 24.52 -10.03 1.10
CA ALA A 623 25.36 -9.60 0.00
C ALA A 623 26.79 -10.12 0.15
N LYS A 624 27.44 -10.35 -0.99
CA LYS A 624 28.85 -10.74 -1.08
C LYS A 624 29.51 -10.07 -2.28
N ILE A 625 30.82 -9.90 -2.20
CA ILE A 625 31.65 -9.40 -3.29
C ILE A 625 32.69 -10.47 -3.61
N GLU A 626 32.72 -10.94 -4.85
CA GLU A 626 33.67 -11.94 -5.35
C GLU A 626 34.24 -11.45 -6.68
N ASN A 627 35.56 -11.28 -6.77
CA ASN A 627 36.25 -10.83 -8.01
C ASN A 627 35.63 -9.57 -8.63
N ASP A 628 35.37 -8.54 -7.81
CA ASP A 628 34.68 -7.28 -8.20
C ASP A 628 33.22 -7.44 -8.70
N ILE A 629 32.64 -8.63 -8.58
CA ILE A 629 31.23 -8.89 -8.83
C ILE A 629 30.47 -8.80 -7.52
N ILE A 630 29.38 -8.05 -7.50
CA ILE A 630 28.52 -7.88 -6.32
C ILE A 630 27.30 -8.76 -6.48
N TYR A 631 27.01 -9.57 -5.47
CA TYR A 631 25.79 -10.36 -5.38
C TYR A 631 24.94 -9.82 -4.23
N ILE A 632 23.66 -9.56 -4.50
CA ILE A 632 22.71 -9.05 -3.49
C ILE A 632 21.46 -9.90 -3.52
N TYR A 633 21.19 -10.60 -2.43
CA TYR A 633 20.05 -11.49 -2.22
C TYR A 633 19.05 -10.83 -1.28
N ARG A 634 17.75 -10.87 -1.59
CA ARG A 634 16.71 -10.32 -0.70
C ARG A 634 15.52 -11.25 -0.57
N LEU A 635 15.01 -11.37 0.66
CA LEU A 635 13.66 -11.87 0.92
C LEU A 635 12.72 -10.69 1.13
N ILE A 636 11.58 -10.76 0.46
CA ILE A 636 10.67 -9.63 0.35
C ILE A 636 9.25 -10.13 0.61
N ASN A 637 8.48 -9.42 1.42
CA ASN A 637 7.03 -9.57 1.45
C ASN A 637 6.41 -8.29 0.93
N PHE A 638 5.39 -8.40 0.08
CA PHE A 638 4.72 -7.23 -0.50
C PHE A 638 3.26 -7.50 -0.85
N LEU A 639 2.48 -6.44 -1.05
CA LEU A 639 1.14 -6.54 -1.62
C LEU A 639 1.22 -6.32 -3.15
N GLY A 640 0.83 -7.33 -3.92
CA GLY A 640 0.78 -7.25 -5.38
C GLY A 640 -0.45 -6.50 -5.92
N GLU A 641 -0.60 -6.47 -7.24
CA GLU A 641 -1.80 -5.95 -7.91
C GLU A 641 -3.05 -6.66 -7.37
N GLY A 642 -3.98 -5.88 -6.79
CA GLY A 642 -5.17 -6.41 -6.10
C GLY A 642 -5.04 -6.60 -4.58
N GLN A 643 -4.01 -6.01 -3.94
CA GLN A 643 -3.80 -6.05 -2.48
C GLN A 643 -3.65 -7.46 -1.89
N ARG A 644 -3.16 -8.40 -2.72
CA ARG A 644 -2.88 -9.78 -2.29
C ARG A 644 -1.46 -9.88 -1.77
N HIS A 645 -1.29 -10.55 -0.64
CA HIS A 645 0.01 -10.81 -0.03
C HIS A 645 0.82 -11.77 -0.91
N LYS A 646 2.03 -11.32 -1.28
CA LYS A 646 3.01 -12.09 -2.02
C LYS A 646 4.31 -12.22 -1.22
N LEU A 647 4.91 -13.39 -1.34
CA LEU A 647 6.25 -13.70 -0.86
C LEU A 647 7.19 -13.64 -2.06
N GLY A 648 8.31 -12.94 -1.92
CA GLY A 648 9.23 -12.67 -3.01
C GLY A 648 10.69 -12.94 -2.63
N TYR A 649 11.47 -13.19 -3.66
CA TYR A 649 12.92 -13.32 -3.60
C TYR A 649 13.53 -12.59 -4.79
N SER A 650 14.67 -11.92 -4.56
CA SER A 650 15.43 -11.28 -5.63
C SER A 650 16.92 -11.56 -5.48
N VAL A 651 17.60 -11.75 -6.61
CA VAL A 651 19.06 -11.70 -6.71
C VAL A 651 19.44 -10.64 -7.72
N ASP A 652 20.31 -9.72 -7.34
CA ASP A 652 21.01 -8.82 -8.26
C ASP A 652 22.49 -9.24 -8.34
N ILE A 653 22.99 -9.48 -9.55
CA ILE A 653 24.40 -9.70 -9.83
C ILE A 653 24.93 -8.50 -10.63
N ILE A 654 25.90 -7.77 -10.06
CA ILE A 654 26.45 -6.55 -10.67
C ILE A 654 27.87 -6.83 -11.18
N ARG A 655 28.09 -6.62 -12.49
CA ARG A 655 29.39 -6.80 -13.16
C ARG A 655 29.54 -5.80 -14.32
N ASP A 656 30.70 -5.14 -14.42
CA ASP A 656 31.11 -4.32 -15.58
C ASP A 656 30.03 -3.32 -16.08
N GLY A 657 29.36 -2.57 -15.18
CA GLY A 657 28.30 -1.62 -15.59
C GLY A 657 26.89 -2.19 -15.60
N LYS A 658 26.75 -3.53 -15.65
CA LYS A 658 25.47 -4.22 -15.83
C LYS A 658 24.97 -4.82 -14.52
N ILE A 659 23.66 -4.98 -14.45
CA ILE A 659 22.93 -5.66 -13.38
C ILE A 659 22.11 -6.77 -14.03
N TYR A 660 22.31 -7.99 -13.56
CA TYR A 660 21.52 -9.16 -13.95
C TYR A 660 20.66 -9.54 -12.76
N SER A 661 19.35 -9.39 -12.91
CA SER A 661 18.40 -9.61 -11.83
C SER A 661 17.56 -10.85 -12.08
N LEU A 662 17.44 -11.72 -11.08
CA LEU A 662 16.39 -12.73 -10.99
C LEU A 662 15.39 -12.27 -9.93
N PHE A 663 14.13 -12.13 -10.30
CA PHE A 663 13.04 -11.90 -9.38
C PHE A 663 12.05 -13.06 -9.43
N LEU A 664 11.60 -13.48 -8.25
CA LEU A 664 10.60 -14.52 -8.08
C LEU A 664 9.56 -14.04 -7.06
N SER A 665 8.28 -14.25 -7.35
CA SER A 665 7.21 -14.08 -6.37
C SER A 665 6.17 -15.19 -6.44
N VAL A 666 5.63 -15.52 -5.27
CA VAL A 666 4.54 -16.47 -5.09
C VAL A 666 3.44 -15.83 -4.26
N SER A 667 2.19 -16.16 -4.57
CA SER A 667 1.06 -15.73 -3.74
C SER A 667 1.01 -16.55 -2.45
N ASP A 668 0.63 -15.91 -1.35
CA ASP A 668 0.60 -16.51 -0.01
C ASP A 668 -0.23 -17.81 0.09
N TYR A 669 -1.30 -17.94 -0.70
CA TYR A 669 -2.14 -19.13 -0.73
C TYR A 669 -1.47 -20.38 -1.35
N LEU A 670 -0.31 -20.26 -1.99
CA LEU A 670 0.53 -21.42 -2.35
C LEU A 670 1.45 -21.87 -1.21
N CYS A 671 1.46 -21.13 -0.11
CA CYS A 671 2.35 -21.36 1.01
C CYS A 671 1.59 -21.83 2.26
N THR A 672 2.27 -22.57 3.11
CA THR A 672 1.87 -22.89 4.48
C THR A 672 2.99 -22.42 5.40
N ASP A 673 2.69 -21.53 6.35
CA ASP A 673 3.68 -20.93 7.27
C ASP A 673 4.90 -20.34 6.53
N GLY A 674 4.64 -19.63 5.44
CA GLY A 674 5.68 -18.97 4.62
C GLY A 674 6.50 -19.90 3.71
N SER A 675 6.31 -21.22 3.80
CA SER A 675 6.97 -22.24 2.98
C SER A 675 6.04 -22.73 1.87
N LEU A 676 6.59 -23.12 0.71
CA LEU A 676 5.79 -23.67 -0.38
C LEU A 676 5.15 -25.00 0.03
N ALA A 677 3.83 -25.11 -0.13
CA ALA A 677 3.10 -26.35 0.19
C ALA A 677 3.44 -27.48 -0.80
N ASP A 678 3.73 -27.11 -2.05
CA ASP A 678 4.12 -28.04 -3.11
C ASP A 678 5.64 -28.24 -3.14
N LYS A 679 6.07 -29.47 -2.86
CA LYS A 679 7.48 -29.87 -2.83
C LYS A 679 8.13 -29.90 -4.21
N GLU A 680 7.38 -30.21 -5.28
CA GLU A 680 7.93 -30.20 -6.65
C GLU A 680 8.17 -28.78 -7.13
N LEU A 681 7.22 -27.88 -6.84
CA LEU A 681 7.40 -26.45 -7.09
C LEU A 681 8.59 -25.89 -6.30
N SER A 682 8.72 -26.27 -5.02
CA SER A 682 9.88 -25.89 -4.20
C SER A 682 11.21 -26.34 -4.82
N LYS A 683 11.30 -27.59 -5.29
CA LYS A 683 12.51 -28.10 -5.97
C LYS A 683 12.82 -27.32 -7.26
N ALA A 684 11.81 -27.02 -8.08
CA ALA A 684 11.97 -26.25 -9.31
C ALA A 684 12.49 -24.84 -9.02
N ILE A 685 11.87 -24.14 -8.07
CA ILE A 685 12.26 -22.79 -7.64
C ILE A 685 13.70 -22.76 -7.10
N ASN A 686 14.03 -23.68 -6.19
CA ASN A 686 15.39 -23.79 -5.66
C ASN A 686 16.42 -24.07 -6.75
N THR A 687 16.07 -24.89 -7.76
CA THR A 687 16.98 -25.16 -8.89
C THR A 687 17.21 -23.91 -9.74
N ILE A 688 16.16 -23.13 -10.04
CA ILE A 688 16.29 -21.86 -10.78
C ILE A 688 17.18 -20.89 -10.02
N VAL A 689 16.88 -20.68 -8.73
CA VAL A 689 17.60 -19.73 -7.87
C VAL A 689 19.08 -20.12 -7.71
N ASN A 690 19.35 -21.38 -7.40
CA ASN A 690 20.72 -21.85 -7.16
C ASN A 690 21.57 -21.93 -8.43
N SER A 691 20.95 -21.99 -9.61
CA SER A 691 21.64 -22.02 -10.89
C SER A 691 21.81 -20.65 -11.54
N PHE A 692 21.20 -19.59 -11.01
CA PHE A 692 21.36 -18.24 -11.54
C PHE A 692 22.76 -17.70 -11.21
N THR A 693 23.61 -17.63 -12.23
CA THR A 693 25.03 -17.27 -12.07
C THR A 693 25.61 -16.66 -13.34
N LEU A 694 26.87 -16.23 -13.27
CA LEU A 694 27.67 -15.75 -14.39
C LEU A 694 28.71 -16.81 -14.81
N GLU A 695 28.88 -16.95 -16.11
CA GLU A 695 29.86 -17.80 -16.78
C GLU A 695 30.74 -16.94 -17.70
N GLU A 696 32.01 -17.35 -17.87
CA GLU A 696 32.94 -16.74 -18.82
C GLU A 696 32.89 -17.52 -20.13
N THR A 697 32.07 -17.06 -21.07
CA THR A 697 31.95 -17.64 -22.41
C THR A 697 32.98 -17.03 -23.37
N GLU A 698 33.30 -17.73 -24.46
CA GLU A 698 34.24 -17.23 -25.47
C GLU A 698 33.77 -15.89 -26.07
N GLU A 699 32.47 -15.76 -26.37
CA GLU A 699 31.93 -14.53 -26.97
C GLU A 699 31.91 -13.38 -25.96
N TYR A 700 31.63 -13.63 -24.68
CA TYR A 700 31.76 -12.61 -23.62
C TYR A 700 33.20 -12.09 -23.50
N LEU A 701 34.19 -12.99 -23.45
CA LEU A 701 35.60 -12.60 -23.34
C LEU A 701 36.06 -11.78 -24.55
N LYS A 702 35.60 -12.16 -25.74
CA LYS A 702 35.87 -11.44 -27.00
C LYS A 702 35.23 -10.05 -27.00
N ARG A 703 33.96 -9.94 -26.56
CA ARG A 703 33.25 -8.67 -26.41
C ARG A 703 33.97 -7.74 -25.43
N LYS A 704 34.31 -8.26 -24.25
CA LYS A 704 35.04 -7.53 -23.21
C LYS A 704 36.38 -7.00 -23.73
N SER A 705 37.13 -7.83 -24.45
CA SER A 705 38.41 -7.44 -25.08
C SER A 705 38.24 -6.37 -26.17
N ALA A 706 37.09 -6.33 -26.85
CA ALA A 706 36.76 -5.31 -27.84
C ALA A 706 36.20 -4.01 -27.22
N GLY A 707 35.94 -3.98 -25.91
CA GLY A 707 35.29 -2.84 -25.24
C GLY A 707 33.83 -2.64 -25.64
N GLU A 708 33.16 -3.69 -26.15
CA GLU A 708 31.76 -3.62 -26.58
C GLU A 708 30.83 -3.80 -25.37
N THR A 709 29.84 -2.91 -25.26
CA THR A 709 28.92 -2.83 -24.11
C THR A 709 27.45 -2.88 -24.51
N ARG A 710 27.15 -2.86 -25.81
CA ARG A 710 25.79 -2.92 -26.37
C ARG A 710 25.27 -4.36 -26.39
N ASN A 711 23.96 -4.53 -26.23
CA ASN A 711 23.29 -5.83 -26.25
C ASN A 711 23.51 -6.56 -27.60
N GLN A 712 23.57 -7.90 -27.54
CA GLN A 712 23.76 -8.79 -28.68
C GLN A 712 22.83 -8.53 -29.87
N LYS A 713 21.58 -8.11 -29.61
CA LYS A 713 20.59 -7.77 -30.64
C LYS A 713 21.04 -6.59 -31.49
N VAL A 714 21.61 -5.56 -30.85
CA VAL A 714 22.11 -4.34 -31.51
C VAL A 714 23.35 -4.66 -32.33
N VAL A 715 24.28 -5.43 -31.76
CA VAL A 715 25.51 -5.84 -32.45
C VAL A 715 25.22 -6.76 -33.64
N PHE A 716 24.23 -7.64 -33.51
CA PHE A 716 23.74 -8.45 -34.62
C PHE A 716 23.24 -7.58 -35.78
N LEU A 717 22.37 -6.60 -35.51
CA LEU A 717 21.86 -5.69 -36.53
C LEU A 717 23.00 -4.90 -37.19
N GLU A 718 23.94 -4.35 -36.41
CA GLU A 718 25.10 -3.63 -36.97
C GLU A 718 25.92 -4.52 -37.91
N ASN A 719 26.15 -5.79 -37.54
CA ASN A 719 26.88 -6.73 -38.39
C ASN A 719 26.12 -7.06 -39.68
N CYS A 720 24.79 -7.23 -39.62
CA CYS A 720 23.96 -7.38 -40.82
C CYS A 720 24.08 -6.16 -41.74
N PHE A 721 23.95 -4.94 -41.20
CA PHE A 721 24.09 -3.73 -42.00
C PHE A 721 25.51 -3.50 -42.52
N LYS A 722 26.55 -3.94 -41.80
CA LYS A 722 27.93 -3.92 -42.33
C LYS A 722 28.10 -4.83 -43.55
N LEU A 723 27.35 -5.93 -43.64
CA LEU A 723 27.36 -6.81 -44.81
C LEU A 723 26.62 -6.18 -45.99
N ILE A 724 25.54 -5.44 -45.74
CA ILE A 724 24.68 -4.85 -46.78
C ILE A 724 25.22 -3.50 -47.27
N LEU A 725 25.58 -2.60 -46.35
CA LEU A 725 25.92 -1.19 -46.60
C LEU A 725 27.42 -0.91 -46.51
N GLY A 726 28.23 -1.89 -46.10
CA GLY A 726 29.70 -1.84 -46.07
C GLY A 726 30.29 -1.81 -44.66
N ARG A 727 31.55 -2.25 -44.54
CA ARG A 727 32.23 -2.49 -43.24
C ARG A 727 32.36 -1.25 -42.35
N SER A 728 32.30 -0.05 -42.90
CA SER A 728 32.35 1.21 -42.15
C SER A 728 31.03 1.56 -41.47
N THR A 729 29.93 0.89 -41.83
CA THR A 729 28.60 1.16 -41.28
C THR A 729 28.58 0.96 -39.78
N THR A 730 28.01 1.91 -39.06
CA THR A 730 27.89 1.90 -37.61
C THR A 730 26.44 2.14 -37.20
N LEU A 731 25.96 1.37 -36.23
CA LEU A 731 24.65 1.55 -35.62
C LEU A 731 24.84 2.39 -34.36
N THR A 732 24.37 3.63 -34.41
CA THR A 732 24.59 4.63 -33.35
C THR A 732 23.43 4.75 -32.36
N HIS A 733 22.27 4.21 -32.70
CA HIS A 733 21.10 4.18 -31.81
C HIS A 733 20.16 3.04 -32.20
N ALA A 734 19.53 2.41 -31.21
CA ALA A 734 18.43 1.46 -31.39
C ALA A 734 17.40 1.59 -30.26
N LYS A 735 16.11 1.46 -30.59
CA LYS A 735 15.00 1.55 -29.65
C LYS A 735 13.80 0.71 -30.10
N THR A 736 13.06 0.16 -29.15
CA THR A 736 11.76 -0.48 -29.38
C THR A 736 10.63 0.56 -29.39
N LEU A 737 9.71 0.47 -30.34
CA LEU A 737 8.56 1.36 -30.52
C LEU A 737 7.29 0.75 -29.88
N ASN A 738 6.33 0.28 -30.70
CA ASN A 738 5.01 -0.13 -30.23
C ASN A 738 4.97 -1.57 -29.72
N SER A 739 5.87 -2.42 -30.20
CA SER A 739 5.96 -3.84 -29.90
C SER A 739 7.42 -4.29 -29.95
N ASN A 740 7.72 -5.44 -29.34
CA ASN A 740 9.10 -5.95 -29.23
C ASN A 740 9.79 -6.18 -30.58
N ASP A 741 9.00 -6.35 -31.65
CA ASP A 741 9.48 -6.51 -33.03
C ASP A 741 9.53 -5.17 -33.80
N ASP A 742 8.93 -4.08 -33.32
CA ASP A 742 8.95 -2.78 -34.01
C ASP A 742 10.14 -1.94 -33.51
N ILE A 743 11.23 -1.92 -34.26
CA ILE A 743 12.51 -1.36 -33.85
C ILE A 743 12.88 -0.14 -34.70
N LEU A 744 13.25 0.96 -34.05
CA LEU A 744 13.89 2.10 -34.67
C LEU A 744 15.41 1.98 -34.52
N ILE A 745 16.17 2.14 -35.61
CA ILE A 745 17.63 2.21 -35.55
C ILE A 745 18.15 3.43 -36.32
N GLN A 746 19.35 3.91 -35.95
CA GLN A 746 20.08 4.94 -36.69
C GLN A 746 21.43 4.40 -37.18
N LEU A 747 21.66 4.55 -38.48
CA LEU A 747 22.88 4.14 -39.16
C LEU A 747 23.71 5.36 -39.56
N SER A 748 25.02 5.24 -39.44
CA SER A 748 26.01 6.26 -39.84
C SER A 748 27.19 5.61 -40.57
N ASN A 749 28.11 6.45 -41.07
CA ASN A 749 29.33 6.03 -41.77
C ASN A 749 29.10 5.14 -43.01
N CYS A 750 27.96 5.33 -43.67
CA CYS A 750 27.59 4.69 -44.93
C CYS A 750 26.86 5.68 -45.85
N LYS A 751 26.73 5.35 -47.14
CA LYS A 751 26.07 6.23 -48.13
C LYS A 751 24.58 6.43 -47.85
N GLU A 752 23.95 5.43 -47.24
CA GLU A 752 22.54 5.40 -46.90
C GLU A 752 22.33 5.63 -45.39
N ALA A 753 23.19 6.45 -44.79
CA ALA A 753 23.04 6.84 -43.40
C ALA A 753 21.68 7.52 -43.18
N GLY A 754 21.01 7.14 -42.08
CA GLY A 754 19.63 7.53 -41.84
C GLY A 754 19.00 6.79 -40.68
N THR A 755 17.73 7.06 -40.45
CA THR A 755 16.89 6.38 -39.47
C THR A 755 16.03 5.34 -40.16
N TYR A 756 16.04 4.11 -39.66
CA TYR A 756 15.33 2.96 -40.21
C TYR A 756 14.34 2.45 -39.17
N ARG A 757 13.11 2.19 -39.59
CA ARG A 757 12.12 1.45 -38.81
C ARG A 757 12.05 0.02 -39.34
N LEU A 758 12.22 -0.94 -38.46
CA LEU A 758 12.35 -2.35 -38.76
C LEU A 758 11.27 -3.16 -38.06
N LYS A 759 10.84 -4.24 -38.71
CA LYS A 759 10.25 -5.38 -38.03
C LYS A 759 11.35 -6.40 -37.75
N PHE A 760 11.70 -6.63 -36.49
CA PHE A 760 12.84 -7.44 -36.07
C PHE A 760 12.42 -8.69 -35.32
N ASP A 761 12.85 -9.84 -35.84
CA ASP A 761 12.70 -11.15 -35.21
C ASP A 761 14.09 -11.72 -34.90
N TYR A 762 14.56 -11.46 -33.67
CA TYR A 762 15.89 -11.89 -33.26
C TYR A 762 16.01 -13.41 -33.09
N GLU A 763 14.92 -14.10 -32.78
CA GLU A 763 14.92 -15.55 -32.58
C GLU A 763 15.17 -16.26 -33.91
N ASN A 764 14.48 -15.83 -34.97
CA ASN A 764 14.69 -16.33 -36.33
C ASN A 764 15.82 -15.62 -37.07
N LYS A 765 16.57 -14.71 -36.39
CA LYS A 765 17.68 -13.91 -36.95
C LYS A 765 17.28 -13.19 -38.25
N ASN A 766 16.07 -12.63 -38.28
CA ASN A 766 15.49 -11.99 -39.45
C ASN A 766 15.00 -10.57 -39.14
N PHE A 767 15.00 -9.70 -40.14
CA PHE A 767 14.35 -8.39 -40.05
C PHE A 767 13.85 -7.90 -41.40
N GLU A 768 12.84 -7.04 -41.36
CA GLU A 768 12.27 -6.35 -42.52
C GLU A 768 12.39 -4.84 -42.30
N ILE A 769 12.78 -4.09 -43.32
CA ILE A 769 12.79 -2.63 -43.28
C ILE A 769 11.39 -2.13 -43.65
N ILE A 770 10.70 -1.50 -42.71
CA ILE A 770 9.35 -0.92 -42.90
C ILE A 770 9.47 0.44 -43.59
N SER A 771 10.32 1.32 -43.07
CA SER A 771 10.51 2.67 -43.61
C SER A 771 11.89 3.22 -43.28
N VAL A 772 12.34 4.18 -44.11
CA VAL A 772 13.68 4.78 -44.03
C VAL A 772 13.60 6.27 -44.27
N ILE A 773 14.31 7.05 -43.46
CA ILE A 773 14.58 8.47 -43.71
C ILE A 773 16.08 8.70 -43.70
N LEU A 774 16.62 9.14 -44.83
CA LEU A 774 18.04 9.44 -44.96
C LEU A 774 18.39 10.75 -44.22
N GLN A 775 19.61 10.83 -43.70
CA GLN A 775 20.08 12.00 -42.93
C GLN A 775 19.87 13.32 -43.68
N LYS A 776 20.11 13.32 -45.00
CA LYS A 776 19.95 14.52 -45.85
C LYS A 776 18.51 15.05 -45.86
N ASP A 777 17.53 14.16 -45.85
CA ASP A 777 16.12 14.53 -45.94
C ASP A 777 15.58 14.98 -44.57
N ALA A 778 16.04 14.32 -43.51
CA ALA A 778 15.81 14.75 -42.14
C ALA A 778 16.34 16.17 -41.86
N VAL A 779 17.60 16.43 -42.23
CA VAL A 779 18.25 17.72 -41.97
C VAL A 779 17.59 18.85 -42.76
N LYS A 780 17.25 18.63 -44.04
CA LYS A 780 16.50 19.63 -44.83
C LYS A 780 15.15 19.98 -44.20
N SER A 781 14.46 18.98 -43.66
CA SER A 781 13.13 19.16 -43.10
C SER A 781 13.15 19.75 -41.68
N SER A 782 14.32 19.82 -41.02
CA SER A 782 14.49 20.43 -39.70
C SER A 782 14.45 21.96 -39.69
N GLU A 783 14.88 22.61 -40.78
CA GLU A 783 15.01 24.08 -40.84
C GLU A 783 13.66 24.82 -40.71
N PRO A 784 12.57 24.41 -41.40
CA PRO A 784 11.25 25.02 -41.21
C PRO A 784 10.75 24.91 -39.77
N LYS A 785 10.93 23.75 -39.13
CA LYS A 785 10.52 23.50 -37.75
C LYS A 785 11.29 24.37 -36.75
N LEU A 786 12.59 24.57 -36.99
CA LEU A 786 13.42 25.45 -36.17
C LEU A 786 12.99 26.93 -36.29
N LYS A 787 12.61 27.37 -37.50
CA LYS A 787 12.08 28.73 -37.73
C LYS A 787 10.75 28.95 -37.01
N GLU A 788 9.88 27.96 -37.00
CA GLU A 788 8.61 28.00 -36.27
C GLU A 788 8.83 28.12 -34.74
N MET A 789 9.68 27.26 -34.17
CA MET A 789 10.02 27.28 -32.74
C MET A 789 10.55 28.64 -32.26
N TYR A 790 11.26 29.36 -33.13
CA TYR A 790 11.87 30.66 -32.85
C TYR A 790 11.13 31.82 -33.53
N GLY A 791 9.88 31.64 -33.95
CA GLY A 791 9.14 32.65 -34.72
C GLY A 791 8.94 34.00 -34.01
N SER A 792 9.10 34.06 -32.69
CA SER A 792 9.07 35.29 -31.88
C SER A 792 10.44 35.97 -31.69
N LYS A 793 11.51 35.39 -32.25
CA LYS A 793 12.91 35.84 -32.08
C LYS A 793 13.49 36.32 -33.40
N LEU A 794 14.53 37.16 -33.33
CA LEU A 794 15.29 37.54 -34.52
C LEU A 794 16.29 36.43 -34.85
N ILE A 795 16.03 35.67 -35.90
CA ILE A 795 16.92 34.60 -36.37
C ILE A 795 17.99 35.20 -37.29
N HIS A 796 19.25 35.12 -36.88
CA HIS A 796 20.39 35.60 -37.66
C HIS A 796 20.89 34.56 -38.67
N ARG A 797 20.93 33.29 -38.25
CA ARG A 797 21.47 32.19 -39.07
C ARG A 797 21.00 30.83 -38.57
N ILE A 798 20.72 29.92 -39.50
CA ILE A 798 20.58 28.49 -39.25
C ILE A 798 21.68 27.78 -40.03
N THR A 799 22.44 26.90 -39.36
CA THR A 799 23.55 26.15 -39.94
C THR A 799 23.31 24.66 -39.76
N PRO A 800 22.95 23.92 -40.82
CA PRO A 800 22.82 22.47 -40.76
C PRO A 800 24.19 21.79 -40.80
N ASP A 801 24.32 20.69 -40.08
CA ASP A 801 25.43 19.75 -40.14
C ASP A 801 24.87 18.36 -40.45
N TYR A 802 25.06 17.98 -41.71
CA TYR A 802 24.48 16.76 -42.28
C TYR A 802 25.12 15.49 -41.74
N ASP A 803 26.42 15.54 -41.43
CA ASP A 803 27.18 14.37 -41.00
C ASP A 803 26.85 14.01 -39.55
N ASN A 804 26.54 15.02 -38.73
CA ASN A 804 26.23 14.84 -37.31
C ASN A 804 24.75 14.82 -36.97
N MET A 805 23.85 14.98 -37.96
CA MET A 805 22.39 15.11 -37.76
C MET A 805 22.07 16.25 -36.78
N THR A 806 22.73 17.39 -36.93
CA THR A 806 22.54 18.55 -36.07
C THR A 806 22.20 19.81 -36.86
N VAL A 807 21.53 20.74 -36.19
CA VAL A 807 21.22 22.07 -36.73
C VAL A 807 21.47 23.13 -35.65
N THR A 808 22.26 24.15 -35.98
CA THR A 808 22.59 25.24 -35.06
C THR A 808 21.86 26.52 -35.46
N ILE A 809 21.18 27.14 -34.51
CA ILE A 809 20.53 28.44 -34.68
C ILE A 809 21.26 29.53 -33.91
N ARG A 810 21.46 30.67 -34.56
CA ARG A 810 21.87 31.94 -33.94
C ARG A 810 20.69 32.89 -33.94
N TYR A 811 20.30 33.37 -32.77
CA TYR A 811 19.14 34.23 -32.59
C TYR A 811 19.39 35.31 -31.54
N SER A 812 18.57 36.35 -31.52
CA SER A 812 18.51 37.32 -30.42
C SER A 812 17.05 37.60 -30.03
N ASP A 813 16.84 38.01 -28.78
CA ASP A 813 15.51 38.36 -28.26
C ASP A 813 14.97 39.69 -28.83
N GLY A 814 15.82 40.45 -29.50
CA GLY A 814 15.53 41.73 -30.14
C GLY A 814 16.75 42.24 -30.92
N ILE A 815 16.60 43.38 -31.60
CA ILE A 815 17.64 43.95 -32.48
C ILE A 815 18.91 44.33 -31.69
N ASP A 816 18.76 44.81 -30.45
CA ASP A 816 19.87 45.27 -29.60
C ASP A 816 20.25 44.27 -28.49
N MET A 817 19.73 43.05 -28.54
CA MET A 817 20.00 42.00 -27.55
C MET A 817 21.19 41.12 -27.97
N PRO A 818 21.95 40.56 -27.03
CA PRO A 818 23.07 39.68 -27.34
C PRO A 818 22.63 38.48 -28.18
N VAL A 819 23.47 38.12 -29.16
CA VAL A 819 23.25 36.95 -30.00
C VAL A 819 23.55 35.70 -29.19
N LEU A 820 22.56 34.81 -29.11
CA LEU A 820 22.65 33.50 -28.50
C LEU A 820 22.77 32.43 -29.58
N GLU A 821 23.50 31.37 -29.28
CA GLU A 821 23.65 30.21 -30.16
C GLU A 821 23.09 28.97 -29.46
N LYS A 822 22.32 28.16 -30.20
CA LYS A 822 21.77 26.91 -29.70
C LYS A 822 21.87 25.84 -30.79
N SER A 823 22.50 24.71 -30.45
CA SER A 823 22.59 23.53 -31.32
C SER A 823 21.55 22.47 -30.99
N TYR A 824 20.93 21.88 -31.99
CA TYR A 824 19.92 20.83 -31.83
C TYR A 824 20.35 19.56 -32.57
N PHE A 825 20.11 18.40 -31.97
CA PHE A 825 20.12 17.13 -32.66
C PHE A 825 18.74 16.90 -33.31
N ILE A 826 18.76 16.34 -34.51
CA ILE A 826 17.58 16.05 -35.31
C ILE A 826 17.23 14.59 -35.09
N ASP A 827 16.12 14.36 -34.39
CA ASP A 827 15.53 13.03 -34.27
C ASP A 827 14.39 12.86 -35.27
N VAL A 828 14.19 11.63 -35.73
CA VAL A 828 13.23 11.32 -36.78
C VAL A 828 12.49 10.04 -36.43
N LEU A 829 11.16 10.08 -36.56
CA LEU A 829 10.31 8.89 -36.49
C LEU A 829 9.73 8.61 -37.88
N PRO A 830 10.27 7.64 -38.63
CA PRO A 830 9.73 7.21 -39.92
C PRO A 830 8.37 6.50 -39.74
N SER A 831 7.41 6.78 -40.61
CA SER A 831 6.14 6.07 -40.73
C SER A 831 5.85 5.71 -42.19
N GLU A 832 4.82 4.91 -42.45
CA GLU A 832 4.38 4.62 -43.83
C GLU A 832 3.85 5.88 -44.53
N ASP A 833 3.25 6.80 -43.78
CA ASP A 833 2.62 8.03 -44.29
C ASP A 833 3.57 9.25 -44.35
N GLY A 834 4.82 9.11 -43.91
CA GLY A 834 5.80 10.19 -43.85
C GLY A 834 6.81 10.05 -42.71
N PHE A 835 7.11 11.16 -42.03
CA PHE A 835 7.98 11.16 -40.86
C PHE A 835 7.77 12.39 -39.98
N ASP A 836 7.98 12.22 -38.69
CA ASP A 836 8.03 13.31 -37.72
C ASP A 836 9.48 13.65 -37.39
N ILE A 837 9.77 14.95 -37.27
CA ILE A 837 11.08 15.44 -36.80
C ILE A 837 10.93 15.97 -35.39
N PHE A 838 11.84 15.60 -34.50
CA PHE A 838 11.97 16.22 -33.19
C PHE A 838 13.34 16.88 -33.06
N LEU A 839 13.40 17.99 -32.33
CA LEU A 839 14.62 18.78 -32.17
C LEU A 839 15.01 18.81 -30.70
N ALA A 840 16.03 18.03 -30.37
CA ALA A 840 16.55 17.92 -29.01
C ALA A 840 17.78 18.79 -28.82
N ARG A 841 17.93 19.42 -27.66
CA ARG A 841 19.11 20.26 -27.36
C ARG A 841 20.40 19.43 -27.39
N ASN A 842 21.33 19.87 -28.22
CA ASN A 842 22.70 19.37 -28.24
C ASN A 842 23.59 20.33 -27.43
N TYR A 843 23.89 19.96 -26.18
CA TYR A 843 24.68 20.79 -25.26
C TYR A 843 26.18 20.58 -25.48
N THR A 844 26.94 21.68 -25.46
CA THR A 844 28.38 21.61 -25.22
C THR A 844 28.68 21.31 -23.75
N TYR A 845 29.87 20.77 -23.46
CA TYR A 845 30.32 20.51 -22.07
C TYR A 845 30.21 21.78 -21.20
N SER A 846 30.63 22.93 -21.72
CA SER A 846 30.59 24.20 -20.99
C SER A 846 29.17 24.67 -20.69
N GLU A 847 28.26 24.58 -21.66
CA GLU A 847 26.86 24.96 -21.46
C GLU A 847 26.20 24.07 -20.41
N LEU A 848 26.40 22.76 -20.50
CA LEU A 848 25.80 21.83 -19.56
C LEU A 848 26.37 22.00 -18.15
N LYS A 849 27.69 22.17 -18.02
CA LYS A 849 28.34 22.45 -16.74
C LYS A 849 27.75 23.71 -16.09
N SER A 850 27.70 24.81 -16.83
CA SER A 850 27.12 26.06 -16.34
C SER A 850 25.67 25.87 -15.91
N LYS A 851 24.86 25.17 -16.73
CA LYS A 851 23.44 24.94 -16.45
C LYS A 851 23.20 24.10 -15.20
N CYS A 852 24.01 23.05 -15.01
CA CYS A 852 23.93 22.20 -13.82
C CYS A 852 24.42 22.93 -12.57
N THR A 853 25.51 23.71 -12.67
CA THR A 853 25.98 24.56 -11.56
C THR A 853 24.89 25.53 -11.15
N SER A 854 24.36 26.33 -12.09
CA SER A 854 23.31 27.29 -11.78
C SER A 854 22.04 26.62 -11.25
N TYR A 855 21.68 25.44 -11.75
CA TYR A 855 20.56 24.67 -11.19
C TYR A 855 20.83 24.30 -9.73
N LEU A 856 21.99 23.70 -9.42
CA LEU A 856 22.33 23.27 -8.06
C LEU A 856 22.48 24.45 -7.10
N GLU A 857 23.03 25.58 -7.54
CA GLU A 857 23.14 26.80 -6.73
C GLU A 857 21.76 27.35 -6.35
N ASN A 858 20.83 27.38 -7.30
CA ASN A 858 19.45 27.77 -7.05
C ASN A 858 18.71 26.75 -6.19
N TYR A 859 18.95 25.45 -6.40
CA TYR A 859 18.32 24.36 -5.66
C TYR A 859 18.76 24.32 -4.20
N LEU A 860 20.05 24.54 -3.93
CA LEU A 860 20.65 24.49 -2.59
C LEU A 860 20.70 25.87 -1.92
N LEU A 861 20.34 26.93 -2.64
CA LEU A 861 20.40 28.33 -2.20
C LEU A 861 21.80 28.70 -1.67
N THR A 862 22.86 28.16 -2.28
CA THR A 862 24.26 28.38 -1.89
C THR A 862 25.20 28.17 -3.07
N ASN A 863 26.43 28.65 -2.97
CA ASN A 863 27.44 28.41 -4.01
C ASN A 863 27.87 26.95 -3.98
N VAL A 864 28.07 26.37 -5.17
CA VAL A 864 28.38 24.95 -5.32
C VAL A 864 29.64 24.78 -6.16
N GLU A 865 30.63 24.07 -5.64
CA GLU A 865 31.75 23.61 -6.45
C GLU A 865 31.39 22.27 -7.09
N VAL A 866 31.28 22.23 -8.42
CA VAL A 866 30.92 21.00 -9.16
C VAL A 866 32.13 20.39 -9.87
N GLN A 867 32.24 19.06 -9.78
CA GLN A 867 33.15 18.25 -10.57
C GLN A 867 32.34 17.29 -11.45
N PHE A 868 32.55 17.40 -12.76
CA PHE A 868 31.95 16.50 -13.76
C PHE A 868 32.86 15.28 -13.96
N PRO A 869 32.31 14.11 -14.34
CA PRO A 869 33.09 12.93 -14.66
C PRO A 869 34.12 13.27 -15.75
N LYS A 870 35.36 12.78 -15.61
CA LYS A 870 36.47 13.07 -16.55
C LYS A 870 36.13 12.69 -18.00
N GLU A 871 35.20 11.76 -18.18
CA GLU A 871 34.76 11.22 -19.47
C GLU A 871 33.66 12.05 -20.16
N TYR A 872 33.08 13.07 -19.51
CA TYR A 872 32.06 13.91 -20.14
C TYR A 872 32.63 14.79 -21.27
N ASN A 873 33.95 14.91 -21.37
CA ASN A 873 34.64 15.53 -22.51
C ASN A 873 34.67 14.63 -23.76
N GLN A 874 34.16 13.40 -23.70
CA GLN A 874 33.90 12.58 -24.86
C GLN A 874 32.39 12.57 -25.16
N PRO A 875 31.98 12.45 -26.44
CA PRO A 875 30.58 12.33 -26.80
C PRO A 875 30.02 11.09 -26.11
N VAL A 876 29.35 11.33 -24.97
CA VAL A 876 28.34 10.48 -24.34
C VAL A 876 28.76 9.00 -24.25
N LYS A 877 29.16 8.55 -23.06
CA LYS A 877 29.36 7.13 -22.68
C LYS A 877 28.13 6.22 -22.93
N TYR A 878 27.03 6.77 -23.44
CA TYR A 878 25.79 6.12 -23.82
C TYR A 878 25.73 5.95 -25.35
N SER A 879 26.40 4.93 -25.87
CA SER A 879 26.45 4.59 -27.29
C SER A 879 25.14 4.01 -27.85
N SER A 880 24.10 3.85 -27.02
CA SER A 880 22.85 3.16 -27.37
C SER A 880 21.56 3.98 -27.13
N LYS A 881 21.54 4.96 -26.22
CA LYS A 881 20.35 5.81 -25.97
C LYS A 881 20.30 7.01 -26.92
N GLY A 882 19.09 7.37 -27.36
CA GLY A 882 18.89 8.46 -28.31
C GLY A 882 19.37 9.77 -27.69
N ARG A 883 20.08 10.61 -28.46
CA ARG A 883 20.61 11.93 -28.01
C ARG A 883 19.54 12.93 -27.54
N TYR A 884 18.29 12.52 -27.56
CA TYR A 884 17.07 13.30 -27.34
C TYR A 884 16.25 12.81 -26.15
N GLU A 885 16.53 11.62 -25.62
CA GLU A 885 15.89 11.13 -24.41
C GLU A 885 16.49 11.81 -23.18
N ALA A 886 15.67 11.96 -22.13
CA ALA A 886 16.19 12.48 -20.88
C ALA A 886 17.29 11.54 -20.37
N HIS A 887 18.48 12.09 -20.15
CA HIS A 887 19.64 11.34 -19.71
C HIS A 887 20.07 11.81 -18.32
N PHE A 888 20.76 10.93 -17.61
CA PHE A 888 21.20 11.21 -16.26
C PHE A 888 22.70 11.45 -16.25
N ILE A 889 23.11 12.45 -15.47
CA ILE A 889 24.51 12.77 -15.25
C ILE A 889 24.78 12.75 -13.76
N ASN A 890 25.93 12.19 -13.39
CA ASN A 890 26.44 12.29 -12.04
C ASN A 890 27.33 13.51 -11.92
N VAL A 891 26.99 14.41 -11.02
CA VAL A 891 27.77 15.60 -10.71
C VAL A 891 28.18 15.53 -9.26
N PHE A 892 29.48 15.43 -9.01
CA PHE A 892 30.00 15.60 -7.67
C PHE A 892 29.91 17.09 -7.30
N ALA A 893 29.40 17.39 -6.11
CA ALA A 893 29.18 18.75 -5.66
C ALA A 893 29.64 18.93 -4.21
N ARG A 894 30.33 20.04 -3.94
CA ARG A 894 30.69 20.48 -2.57
C ARG A 894 29.96 21.78 -2.23
N TYR A 895 29.31 21.81 -1.06
CA TYR A 895 28.54 22.96 -0.58
C TYR A 895 28.40 22.92 0.95
N SER A 896 28.52 24.06 1.63
CA SER A 896 28.24 24.22 3.07
C SER A 896 28.72 23.06 3.98
N ASN A 897 29.96 22.59 3.79
CA ASN A 897 30.60 21.44 4.48
C ASN A 897 30.04 20.04 4.18
N LYS A 898 29.28 19.88 3.10
CA LYS A 898 28.79 18.59 2.59
C LYS A 898 29.39 18.34 1.21
N SER A 899 29.59 17.07 0.89
CA SER A 899 30.00 16.61 -0.43
C SER A 899 29.21 15.36 -0.81
N GLY A 900 29.02 15.17 -2.11
CA GLY A 900 28.36 13.98 -2.63
C GLY A 900 28.05 14.07 -4.11
N TYR A 901 27.44 13.01 -4.63
CA TYR A 901 27.04 12.90 -6.03
C TYR A 901 25.55 13.25 -6.20
N PHE A 902 25.27 14.29 -6.97
CA PHE A 902 23.93 14.54 -7.49
C PHE A 902 23.70 13.73 -8.76
N LEU A 903 22.58 13.02 -8.80
CA LEU A 903 22.04 12.49 -10.04
C LEU A 903 21.13 13.56 -10.66
N LEU A 904 21.59 14.18 -11.73
CA LEU A 904 20.83 15.19 -12.47
C LEU A 904 20.21 14.57 -13.72
N LYS A 905 18.90 14.72 -13.87
CA LYS A 905 18.19 14.45 -15.13
C LYS A 905 18.29 15.66 -16.03
N ILE A 906 18.86 15.46 -17.20
CA ILE A 906 18.92 16.41 -18.29
C ILE A 906 17.84 16.01 -19.28
N ASP A 907 16.92 16.92 -19.56
CA ASP A 907 15.90 16.74 -20.59
C ASP A 907 16.25 17.60 -21.80
N PRO A 908 16.77 17.00 -22.89
CA PRO A 908 17.12 17.73 -24.10
C PRO A 908 15.91 18.30 -24.85
N MET A 909 14.74 17.68 -24.76
CA MET A 909 13.52 18.16 -25.42
C MET A 909 12.93 19.36 -24.69
N ALA A 910 12.88 19.29 -23.35
CA ALA A 910 12.39 20.38 -22.51
C ALA A 910 13.45 21.47 -22.24
N ASP A 911 14.69 21.29 -22.71
CA ASP A 911 15.83 22.17 -22.41
C ASP A 911 15.94 22.42 -20.88
N SER A 912 15.88 21.36 -20.06
CA SER A 912 15.80 21.49 -18.58
C SER A 912 16.75 20.56 -17.83
N VAL A 913 17.02 20.91 -16.57
CA VAL A 913 17.83 20.14 -15.61
C VAL A 913 17.04 20.01 -14.32
N SER A 914 17.05 18.82 -13.72
CA SER A 914 16.43 18.54 -12.43
C SER A 914 17.27 17.57 -11.60
N ALA A 915 17.30 17.73 -10.28
CA ALA A 915 17.90 16.75 -9.38
C ALA A 915 16.90 15.62 -9.11
N ILE A 916 17.39 14.39 -9.24
CA ILE A 916 16.62 13.17 -9.01
C ILE A 916 17.02 12.53 -7.68
N GLY A 917 18.29 12.63 -7.31
CA GLY A 917 18.78 12.10 -6.05
C GLY A 917 20.15 12.66 -5.69
N PHE A 918 20.55 12.40 -4.45
CA PHE A 918 21.84 12.81 -3.90
C PHE A 918 22.42 11.68 -3.05
N VAL A 919 23.64 11.27 -3.37
CA VAL A 919 24.40 10.27 -2.61
C VAL A 919 25.51 11.00 -1.85
N PRO A 920 25.43 11.16 -0.52
CA PRO A 920 26.49 11.80 0.25
C PRO A 920 27.78 10.96 0.20
N THR A 921 28.92 11.63 0.15
CA THR A 921 30.25 10.99 0.22
C THR A 921 30.91 11.30 1.55
N ASP A 922 31.56 10.31 2.14
CA ASP A 922 32.40 10.49 3.34
C ASP A 922 33.75 11.11 2.93
N GLU A 923 33.80 12.43 2.70
CA GLU A 923 35.08 13.14 2.62
C GLU A 923 35.32 13.99 3.87
N THR A 924 35.97 13.36 4.86
CA THR A 924 37.03 13.98 5.67
C THR A 924 38.41 13.72 5.04
N LYS A 925 38.54 13.79 3.70
CA LYS A 925 39.84 13.75 3.02
C LYS A 925 40.14 15.03 2.28
#